data_AF-A0A1Q3WFY0-F1
#
_entry.id   AF-A0A1Q3WFY0-F1
#
_cell.length_a   1.000
_cell.length_b   1.000
_cell.length_c   1.000
_cell.angle_alpha   90.00
_cell.angle_beta   90.00
_cell.angle_gamma   90.00
#
_symmetry.space_group_name_H-M   'P 1'
#
loop_
_entity.id
_entity.type
_entity.pdbx_description
1 polymer ?
#
loop_
_entity_poly.entity_id
_entity_poly.type
_entity_poly.pdbx_seq_one_letter_code
_entity_poly.pdbx_strand_id
1 'polypeptide(L)'
;MKLVYTLLFNRYGRWLVVCFLFFISTITTQAQVKGVVFRDFDLNGVRSDTLPIEVGLSGVVVLAFVDQSKTPVSTTTAADGSYAFTSSDVPAGLPVRIEFRNFASGDYNGPYGAGSGTSVQFTKAPAEHINLGVNYPADYCQSSGLKLVTPCYVNGNSQITTDKDGNPVPDDKQSARGDALVSFAYESSGVAGPGNFMPTHLASASEVGTIWALAYQRRNKTVFSAAVVKRHASFGPAGPGGIYKTDIVTGTTTTFMSVSAVGIDVGEDPHQDPLANLFGDKTQASADPSSMSAMGRMSFGGMDMSEDDKTLYFVNLKDRKVYGLLVGSPAVAPTSAAAVKSWDIPNPGCSNGDFRPWALKVYHGAVYVGVVCSAETSQLQSDLKATIYRFDPKAATPVFTEVLSFPLDFRRGSADLTGTCIQYDHWLPWTENWPAACGIGADPKFVMYPQPILSDLAFDDDGSMLIGFLDRFGHLSGVANHDPNGNGLYDGFTGGDLLRAYNDNGTFRLEQNGKAGNLTGSGVSNNEGPGGGEFYGKDRWVFFGNVAHAEVTNGALTKVPGYDDIITSAFDPITDVYQSGGLKVFNVKTGAESRNYVLYTINPGSFGKASGLGDNQPLCDPAPVEIGNRLWFDDNRDGIQDAYEPGIDGIVLTLHDMQAGGIQIASQTTHDGGQFYFNSTTVPGGLQFGHSYEIRMDTTQLPLLDITLAGTKPITPAASGGRLSARGARLSAPTSQRYYSLSPANRGNFTDADLRDSDASLVGGSAVIAVTTLDAGQNDFTNDLSIYSCPQLKNEKDTIAVCTGAPIDSIAAVGNYFSRVDSVRFVLFTTPQSGTAMYGNTGTVLGTIKPDANNRAVLHSPGINTANTTADISRQYVYAIIYPTPENPACRQAGETVIEITPALSVTAAGGKLTCSVKSVTLTAQALYTNGSAAPNAIYSWIGPNSFTSAVQNPVVSEAGTYTVTISSIDCPNAFTTATAVVTTDITKPVLEAFGAALPCKGCTATLFADAPGATLFWTGPNSFTSTEAEPEVTLAGDYTVVATGVNGCKVDLSVEVQPVTDDPCPPLSITATGGKLTCSVLSVTLSAQASLQDGTVPPNLVYKWTGPASFTSSSQNPGISVPGNYTVIAYTLDCPDVIASTTVVVTADTAKPVLEAYGAAIPCKGCSATLYANAPGATLLWSGPNGFTSTEAEPEVTVAGDYTVVATGANGCKIDLTVEVSPPDGDDPCTGREPKCLPILVRRIK
;
A
#
# COMPACT_ATOMS: atom_id res chain seq x y z
N MET A 1 -46.43 40.64 54.26
CA MET A 1 -45.11 40.99 53.70
C MET A 1 -44.07 39.86 53.76
N LYS A 2 -43.97 39.05 54.84
CA LYS A 2 -42.92 38.01 54.98
C LYS A 2 -43.13 36.68 54.19
N LEU A 3 -44.22 36.56 53.41
CA LEU A 3 -44.59 35.33 52.69
C LEU A 3 -44.29 35.35 51.17
N VAL A 4 -43.96 36.51 50.61
CA VAL A 4 -43.76 36.69 49.15
C VAL A 4 -42.31 36.44 48.74
N TYR A 5 -41.34 36.76 49.59
CA TYR A 5 -39.91 36.59 49.30
C TYR A 5 -39.47 35.13 49.19
N THR A 6 -40.07 34.21 49.96
CA THR A 6 -39.65 32.80 50.02
C THR A 6 -40.07 31.98 48.79
N LEU A 7 -41.05 32.45 48.01
CA LEU A 7 -41.58 31.73 46.84
C LEU A 7 -40.86 32.08 45.52
N LEU A 8 -40.22 33.24 45.42
CA LEU A 8 -39.60 33.70 44.17
C LEU A 8 -38.21 33.09 43.93
N PHE A 9 -37.38 32.93 44.96
CA PHE A 9 -36.01 32.40 44.80
C PHE A 9 -35.95 30.90 44.44
N ASN A 10 -36.95 30.11 44.84
CA ASN A 10 -36.92 28.65 44.67
C ASN A 10 -37.48 28.14 43.32
N ARG A 11 -38.03 29.02 42.47
CA ARG A 11 -38.45 28.67 41.10
C ARG A 11 -37.36 28.92 40.06
N TYR A 12 -36.65 30.04 40.12
CA TYR A 12 -35.62 30.36 39.13
C TYR A 12 -34.31 29.58 39.33
N GLY A 13 -33.93 29.25 40.57
CA GLY A 13 -32.74 28.44 40.83
C GLY A 13 -32.81 27.04 40.19
N ARG A 14 -33.97 26.37 40.25
CA ARG A 14 -34.16 25.06 39.60
C ARG A 14 -34.21 25.14 38.08
N TRP A 15 -34.81 26.17 37.49
CA TRP A 15 -34.80 26.34 36.03
C TRP A 15 -33.41 26.70 35.50
N LEU A 16 -32.66 27.58 36.17
CA LEU A 16 -31.26 27.84 35.79
C LEU A 16 -30.38 26.60 35.95
N VAL A 17 -30.48 25.84 37.04
CA VAL A 17 -29.72 24.58 37.20
C VAL A 17 -30.14 23.52 36.18
N VAL A 18 -31.43 23.38 35.84
CA VAL A 18 -31.87 22.44 34.80
C VAL A 18 -31.43 22.88 33.40
N CYS A 19 -31.50 24.17 33.05
CA CYS A 19 -30.99 24.67 31.78
C CYS A 19 -29.46 24.59 31.67
N PHE A 20 -28.73 24.85 32.76
CA PHE A 20 -27.26 24.74 32.78
C PHE A 20 -26.81 23.27 32.79
N LEU A 21 -27.56 22.36 33.43
CA LEU A 21 -27.35 20.92 33.29
C LEU A 21 -27.71 20.42 31.88
N PHE A 22 -28.77 20.93 31.24
CA PHE A 22 -29.07 20.61 29.83
C PHE A 22 -27.92 21.05 28.92
N PHE A 23 -27.42 22.29 29.05
CA PHE A 23 -26.28 22.79 28.28
C PHE A 23 -24.95 22.07 28.57
N ILE A 24 -24.75 21.56 29.79
CA ILE A 24 -23.56 20.76 30.15
C ILE A 24 -23.70 19.29 29.73
N SER A 25 -24.93 18.77 29.63
CA SER A 25 -25.22 17.43 29.08
C SER A 25 -25.17 17.39 27.54
N THR A 26 -25.09 18.54 26.87
CA THR A 26 -24.92 18.64 25.41
C THR A 26 -23.50 19.01 25.00
N ILE A 27 -22.48 18.42 25.63
CA ILE A 27 -21.28 18.06 24.88
C ILE A 27 -21.66 16.83 24.04
N THR A 28 -22.41 17.06 22.97
CA THR A 28 -22.65 16.03 21.95
C THR A 28 -21.30 15.74 21.30
N THR A 29 -20.72 14.58 21.61
CA THR A 29 -19.55 14.04 20.90
C THR A 29 -19.96 13.78 19.45
N GLN A 30 -19.79 14.78 18.58
CA GLN A 30 -20.11 14.65 17.17
C GLN A 30 -19.25 13.54 16.57
N ALA A 31 -19.90 12.45 16.14
CA ALA A 31 -19.27 11.36 15.44
C ALA A 31 -18.49 11.92 14.24
N GLN A 32 -17.25 11.47 14.07
CA GLN A 32 -16.38 11.94 12.99
C GLN A 32 -16.44 11.04 11.76
N VAL A 33 -16.81 9.77 11.91
CA VAL A 33 -17.26 8.93 10.81
C VAL A 33 -18.48 8.13 11.28
N LYS A 34 -19.54 8.10 10.49
CA LYS A 34 -20.76 7.31 10.78
C LYS A 34 -21.46 6.85 9.50
N GLY A 35 -22.22 5.77 9.60
CA GLY A 35 -23.05 5.24 8.51
C GLY A 35 -23.95 4.11 8.97
N VAL A 36 -24.56 3.43 8.01
CA VAL A 36 -25.44 2.26 8.21
C VAL A 36 -24.99 1.12 7.28
N VAL A 37 -24.89 -0.09 7.81
CA VAL A 37 -24.81 -1.32 7.01
C VAL A 37 -26.20 -1.93 6.90
N PHE A 38 -26.65 -2.29 5.70
CA PHE A 38 -28.03 -2.71 5.44
C PHE A 38 -28.10 -3.87 4.44
N ARG A 39 -29.22 -4.61 4.48
CA ARG A 39 -29.55 -5.61 3.48
C ARG A 39 -30.09 -4.90 2.24
N ASP A 40 -29.35 -4.99 1.14
CA ASP A 40 -29.74 -4.41 -0.16
C ASP A 40 -30.54 -5.49 -0.93
N PHE A 41 -31.84 -5.24 -1.16
CA PHE A 41 -32.79 -6.25 -1.64
C PHE A 41 -33.07 -6.19 -3.15
N ASP A 42 -32.94 -5.03 -3.79
CA ASP A 42 -33.04 -4.89 -5.26
C ASP A 42 -31.73 -4.46 -5.93
N LEU A 43 -30.63 -4.42 -5.17
CA LEU A 43 -29.26 -4.13 -5.62
C LEU A 43 -29.20 -2.81 -6.39
N ASN A 44 -29.77 -1.77 -5.76
CA ASN A 44 -29.73 -0.39 -6.22
C ASN A 44 -28.65 0.47 -5.51
N GLY A 45 -28.10 0.00 -4.38
CA GLY A 45 -27.06 0.70 -3.62
C GLY A 45 -27.54 1.94 -2.84
N VAL A 46 -28.83 2.04 -2.50
CA VAL A 46 -29.44 3.16 -1.76
C VAL A 46 -30.50 2.67 -0.77
N ARG A 47 -30.13 2.64 0.53
CA ARG A 47 -31.01 2.16 1.61
C ARG A 47 -32.40 2.79 1.57
N SER A 48 -33.43 1.97 1.35
CA SER A 48 -34.83 2.40 1.30
C SER A 48 -35.61 2.09 2.59
N ASP A 49 -36.34 3.09 3.12
CA ASP A 49 -37.35 2.92 4.18
C ASP A 49 -38.77 2.68 3.60
N THR A 50 -38.88 2.37 2.30
CA THR A 50 -40.13 2.10 1.54
C THR A 50 -39.94 0.88 0.63
N LEU A 51 -41.00 0.16 0.23
CA LEU A 51 -40.91 -1.09 -0.56
C LEU A 51 -39.93 -0.99 -1.77
N PRO A 52 -38.91 -1.87 -1.89
CA PRO A 52 -38.48 -2.88 -0.91
C PRO A 52 -37.82 -2.22 0.33
N ILE A 53 -38.29 -2.57 1.54
CA ILE A 53 -37.85 -1.97 2.80
C ILE A 53 -36.54 -2.64 3.26
N GLU A 54 -35.51 -1.85 3.47
CA GLU A 54 -34.14 -2.34 3.66
C GLU A 54 -33.67 -2.22 5.11
N VAL A 55 -33.62 -3.38 5.75
CA VAL A 55 -33.29 -3.54 7.17
C VAL A 55 -31.79 -3.38 7.42
N GLY A 56 -31.44 -2.80 8.56
CA GLY A 56 -30.05 -2.70 8.99
C GLY A 56 -29.47 -4.05 9.43
N LEU A 57 -28.16 -4.25 9.22
CA LEU A 57 -27.47 -5.49 9.56
C LEU A 57 -26.56 -5.29 10.77
N SER A 58 -26.90 -5.95 11.88
CA SER A 58 -26.17 -5.91 13.15
C SER A 58 -24.99 -6.88 13.18
N GLY A 59 -23.96 -6.59 13.97
CA GLY A 59 -22.84 -7.51 14.20
C GLY A 59 -21.73 -7.46 13.15
N VAL A 60 -21.86 -6.59 12.13
CA VAL A 60 -20.79 -6.30 11.17
C VAL A 60 -19.72 -5.48 11.88
N VAL A 61 -18.47 -5.92 11.79
CA VAL A 61 -17.32 -5.25 12.41
C VAL A 61 -16.83 -4.16 11.46
N VAL A 62 -16.74 -2.93 11.96
CA VAL A 62 -16.27 -1.78 11.19
C VAL A 62 -14.93 -1.31 11.76
N LEU A 63 -13.92 -1.21 10.90
CA LEU A 63 -12.55 -0.82 11.26
C LEU A 63 -12.21 0.52 10.61
N ALA A 64 -11.71 1.49 11.39
CA ALA A 64 -11.23 2.77 10.90
C ALA A 64 -9.71 2.87 11.03
N PHE A 65 -9.01 2.88 9.89
CA PHE A 65 -7.58 3.19 9.79
C PHE A 65 -7.44 4.69 9.52
N VAL A 66 -6.67 5.40 10.35
CA VAL A 66 -6.61 6.88 10.34
C VAL A 66 -5.21 7.36 9.97
N ASP A 67 -5.11 8.19 8.93
CA ASP A 67 -3.87 8.70 8.37
C ASP A 67 -2.80 7.60 8.17
N GLN A 68 -1.63 7.67 8.80
CA GLN A 68 -0.55 6.67 8.70
C GLN A 68 -0.70 5.47 9.67
N SER A 69 -1.81 5.34 10.40
CA SER A 69 -1.98 4.24 11.36
C SER A 69 -2.30 2.92 10.68
N LYS A 70 -1.32 2.01 10.64
CA LYS A 70 -1.54 0.60 10.25
C LYS A 70 -2.34 -0.21 11.30
N THR A 71 -2.75 0.40 12.42
CA THR A 71 -3.65 -0.19 13.43
C THR A 71 -4.99 0.55 13.46
N PRO A 72 -6.13 -0.15 13.31
CA PRO A 72 -7.44 0.49 13.28
C PRO A 72 -8.03 0.73 14.67
N VAL A 73 -8.97 1.66 14.76
CA VAL A 73 -10.00 1.65 15.82
C VAL A 73 -11.19 0.82 15.31
N SER A 74 -11.88 0.09 16.18
CA SER A 74 -12.97 -0.82 15.80
C SER A 74 -14.29 -0.47 16.48
N THR A 75 -15.40 -0.66 15.76
CA THR A 75 -16.76 -0.65 16.29
C THR A 75 -17.59 -1.79 15.66
N THR A 76 -18.86 -1.91 16.02
CA THR A 76 -19.76 -2.96 15.50
C THR A 76 -21.14 -2.37 15.28
N THR A 77 -21.81 -2.77 14.20
CA THR A 77 -23.14 -2.25 13.85
C THR A 77 -24.21 -2.66 14.86
N ALA A 78 -25.09 -1.71 15.18
CA ALA A 78 -26.24 -1.90 16.07
C ALA A 78 -27.39 -2.67 15.36
N ALA A 79 -28.49 -2.91 16.09
CA ALA A 79 -29.67 -3.62 15.58
C ALA A 79 -30.33 -2.95 14.35
N ASP A 80 -30.14 -1.64 14.17
CA ASP A 80 -30.59 -0.86 13.02
C ASP A 80 -29.49 -0.69 11.95
N GLY A 81 -28.41 -1.47 12.03
CA GLY A 81 -27.26 -1.39 11.14
C GLY A 81 -26.34 -0.18 11.37
N SER A 82 -26.69 0.74 12.28
CA SER A 82 -25.94 1.98 12.48
C SER A 82 -24.60 1.76 13.17
N TYR A 83 -23.60 2.58 12.82
CA TYR A 83 -22.31 2.63 13.49
C TYR A 83 -21.73 4.06 13.50
N ALA A 84 -20.84 4.34 14.45
CA ALA A 84 -20.15 5.63 14.57
C ALA A 84 -18.78 5.51 15.27
N PHE A 85 -17.88 6.43 14.93
CA PHE A 85 -16.59 6.67 15.59
C PHE A 85 -16.56 8.07 16.22
N THR A 86 -15.97 8.21 17.42
CA THR A 86 -15.89 9.50 18.13
C THR A 86 -14.75 10.38 17.63
N SER A 87 -14.73 11.65 18.03
CA SER A 87 -13.62 12.57 17.73
C SER A 87 -12.31 12.28 18.47
N SER A 88 -12.31 11.37 19.45
CA SER A 88 -11.10 10.78 20.02
C SER A 88 -10.57 9.61 19.20
N ASP A 89 -11.45 8.85 18.54
CA ASP A 89 -11.09 7.68 17.74
C ASP A 89 -10.58 8.10 16.36
N VAL A 90 -11.26 9.07 15.74
CA VAL A 90 -10.99 9.55 14.38
C VAL A 90 -10.97 11.09 14.39
N PRO A 91 -9.80 11.73 14.58
CA PRO A 91 -9.70 13.18 14.64
C PRO A 91 -10.10 13.90 13.34
N ALA A 92 -10.76 15.05 13.48
CA ALA A 92 -11.21 15.88 12.36
C ALA A 92 -10.05 16.32 11.44
N GLY A 93 -10.30 16.33 10.13
CA GLY A 93 -9.36 16.77 9.10
C GLY A 93 -8.37 15.70 8.61
N LEU A 94 -8.34 14.51 9.23
CA LEU A 94 -7.51 13.38 8.80
C LEU A 94 -8.22 12.52 7.74
N PRO A 95 -7.47 11.90 6.82
CA PRO A 95 -8.00 10.91 5.88
C PRO A 95 -8.16 9.54 6.57
N VAL A 96 -9.13 8.76 6.13
CA VAL A 96 -9.60 7.54 6.81
C VAL A 96 -9.94 6.45 5.79
N ARG A 97 -9.45 5.23 6.01
CA ARG A 97 -9.96 4.01 5.35
C ARG A 97 -10.88 3.28 6.32
N ILE A 98 -12.12 3.04 5.89
CA ILE A 98 -13.09 2.21 6.58
C ILE A 98 -13.09 0.83 5.93
N GLU A 99 -12.97 -0.23 6.73
CA GLU A 99 -13.14 -1.62 6.29
C GLU A 99 -14.32 -2.26 7.03
N PHE A 100 -15.18 -2.96 6.30
CA PHE A 100 -16.29 -3.75 6.83
C PHE A 100 -15.91 -5.24 6.79
N ARG A 101 -16.04 -5.94 7.92
CA ARG A 101 -15.66 -7.36 8.10
C ARG A 101 -16.71 -8.10 8.94
N ASN A 102 -16.57 -9.42 9.06
CA ASN A 102 -17.49 -10.30 9.80
C ASN A 102 -18.93 -10.32 9.23
N PHE A 103 -19.04 -10.41 7.89
CA PHE A 103 -20.30 -10.74 7.21
C PHE A 103 -20.71 -12.19 7.49
N ALA A 104 -22.00 -12.53 7.33
CA ALA A 104 -22.47 -13.91 7.50
C ALA A 104 -22.06 -14.81 6.31
N SER A 105 -22.15 -16.12 6.48
CA SER A 105 -21.84 -17.06 5.40
C SER A 105 -22.88 -16.95 4.28
N GLY A 106 -22.46 -16.44 3.11
CA GLY A 106 -23.35 -16.18 1.96
C GLY A 106 -23.73 -14.71 1.80
N ASP A 107 -23.32 -13.83 2.71
CA ASP A 107 -23.30 -12.38 2.49
C ASP A 107 -22.15 -12.00 1.56
N TYR A 108 -22.43 -11.08 0.63
CA TYR A 108 -21.47 -10.45 -0.28
C TYR A 108 -21.71 -8.93 -0.27
N ASN A 109 -20.78 -8.16 -0.85
CA ASN A 109 -21.01 -6.73 -1.03
C ASN A 109 -22.26 -6.48 -1.91
N GLY A 110 -23.08 -5.50 -1.56
CA GLY A 110 -23.98 -4.85 -2.51
C GLY A 110 -23.20 -4.04 -3.56
N PRO A 111 -23.87 -3.56 -4.63
CA PRO A 111 -23.21 -2.76 -5.65
C PRO A 111 -22.74 -1.40 -5.11
N TYR A 112 -21.77 -0.78 -5.80
CA TYR A 112 -21.41 0.60 -5.54
C TYR A 112 -22.49 1.55 -6.06
N GLY A 113 -22.90 2.51 -5.23
CA GLY A 113 -23.95 3.47 -5.57
C GLY A 113 -23.94 4.73 -4.72
N ALA A 114 -24.81 5.68 -5.05
CA ALA A 114 -24.87 6.99 -4.39
C ALA A 114 -25.28 6.93 -2.90
N GLY A 115 -25.74 5.78 -2.40
CA GLY A 115 -26.08 5.55 -0.99
C GLY A 115 -25.32 4.39 -0.34
N SER A 116 -24.32 3.81 -1.03
CA SER A 116 -23.58 2.60 -0.61
C SER A 116 -22.19 2.57 -1.25
N GLY A 117 -21.13 2.55 -0.43
CA GLY A 117 -19.79 2.21 -0.90
C GLY A 117 -19.54 0.69 -0.88
N THR A 118 -18.34 0.26 -1.24
CA THR A 118 -17.90 -1.14 -1.13
C THR A 118 -17.44 -1.47 0.31
N SER A 119 -17.02 -2.71 0.58
CA SER A 119 -16.44 -3.11 1.88
C SER A 119 -15.16 -2.37 2.30
N VAL A 120 -14.52 -1.61 1.40
CA VAL A 120 -13.34 -0.77 1.72
C VAL A 120 -13.53 0.63 1.15
N GLN A 121 -13.74 1.61 2.03
CA GLN A 121 -14.13 2.98 1.66
C GLN A 121 -13.10 4.01 2.14
N PHE A 122 -12.85 5.04 1.33
CA PHE A 122 -11.89 6.10 1.64
C PHE A 122 -12.61 7.42 1.82
N THR A 123 -12.35 8.11 2.93
CA THR A 123 -13.03 9.36 3.28
C THR A 123 -12.13 10.30 4.10
N LYS A 124 -12.65 11.45 4.51
CA LYS A 124 -11.95 12.42 5.34
C LYS A 124 -12.87 12.94 6.44
N ALA A 125 -12.42 12.86 7.69
CA ALA A 125 -13.22 13.26 8.84
C ALA A 125 -13.45 14.80 8.88
N PRO A 126 -14.64 15.29 9.28
CA PRO A 126 -15.86 14.53 9.57
C PRO A 126 -16.57 14.05 8.29
N ALA A 127 -17.10 12.83 8.32
CA ALA A 127 -17.88 12.21 7.24
C ALA A 127 -19.15 11.52 7.77
N GLU A 128 -20.23 11.56 6.98
CA GLU A 128 -21.52 10.93 7.30
C GLU A 128 -22.05 10.18 6.07
N HIS A 129 -22.92 9.19 6.28
CA HIS A 129 -23.48 8.31 5.25
C HIS A 129 -22.43 7.40 4.59
N ILE A 130 -21.40 6.99 5.36
CA ILE A 130 -20.42 5.99 4.96
C ILE A 130 -21.05 4.60 5.11
N ASN A 131 -21.98 4.32 4.19
CA ASN A 131 -22.91 3.18 4.24
C ASN A 131 -22.39 1.99 3.41
N LEU A 132 -22.92 0.81 3.70
CA LEU A 132 -22.69 -0.40 2.91
C LEU A 132 -23.98 -1.21 2.77
N GLY A 133 -24.45 -1.38 1.54
CA GLY A 133 -25.41 -2.42 1.19
C GLY A 133 -24.70 -3.78 1.15
N VAL A 134 -25.36 -4.81 1.67
CA VAL A 134 -24.84 -6.20 1.71
C VAL A 134 -25.87 -7.11 1.05
N ASN A 135 -25.45 -7.79 0.00
CA ASN A 135 -26.28 -8.73 -0.75
C ASN A 135 -26.30 -10.10 -0.07
N TYR A 136 -27.47 -10.74 -0.02
CA TYR A 136 -27.54 -12.21 0.05
C TYR A 136 -28.19 -12.68 -1.27
N PRO A 137 -27.46 -13.34 -2.20
CA PRO A 137 -27.91 -13.47 -3.59
C PRO A 137 -29.27 -14.16 -3.84
N ALA A 138 -29.75 -14.96 -2.88
CA ALA A 138 -31.09 -15.56 -2.94
C ALA A 138 -32.20 -14.58 -2.50
N ASP A 139 -31.88 -13.60 -1.66
CA ASP A 139 -32.83 -12.62 -1.15
C ASP A 139 -33.17 -11.55 -2.21
N TYR A 140 -32.26 -11.31 -3.16
CA TYR A 140 -32.48 -10.35 -4.25
C TYR A 140 -33.79 -10.60 -5.01
N CYS A 141 -34.52 -9.54 -5.34
CA CYS A 141 -35.58 -9.58 -6.34
C CYS A 141 -35.74 -8.22 -7.04
N GLN A 142 -36.03 -8.20 -8.33
CA GLN A 142 -36.17 -6.94 -9.08
C GLN A 142 -37.40 -6.14 -8.64
N SER A 143 -37.22 -4.85 -8.36
CA SER A 143 -38.26 -3.93 -7.85
C SER A 143 -39.32 -3.51 -8.88
N SER A 144 -39.27 -4.00 -10.12
CA SER A 144 -40.31 -3.74 -11.12
C SER A 144 -40.48 -4.89 -12.12
N GLY A 145 -41.69 -5.03 -12.67
CA GLY A 145 -42.01 -6.09 -13.64
C GLY A 145 -42.13 -7.50 -13.05
N LEU A 146 -42.08 -7.64 -11.72
CA LEU A 146 -42.20 -8.92 -11.02
C LEU A 146 -43.52 -9.62 -11.34
N LYS A 147 -43.44 -10.94 -11.54
CA LYS A 147 -44.57 -11.82 -11.83
C LYS A 147 -44.67 -12.95 -10.81
N LEU A 148 -45.89 -13.46 -10.67
CA LEU A 148 -46.20 -14.71 -9.99
C LEU A 148 -46.54 -15.78 -11.03
N VAL A 149 -46.29 -17.04 -10.67
CA VAL A 149 -46.78 -18.23 -11.37
C VAL A 149 -47.57 -19.08 -10.36
N THR A 150 -48.71 -19.60 -10.81
CA THR A 150 -49.62 -20.42 -10.00
C THR A 150 -50.19 -21.55 -10.86
N PRO A 151 -50.24 -22.81 -10.38
CA PRO A 151 -50.96 -23.88 -11.04
C PRO A 151 -52.48 -23.76 -10.89
N CYS A 152 -53.21 -24.18 -11.92
CA CYS A 152 -54.67 -24.24 -11.94
C CYS A 152 -55.12 -25.69 -12.14
N TYR A 153 -56.09 -26.17 -11.36
CA TYR A 153 -56.60 -27.54 -11.53
C TYR A 153 -57.80 -27.60 -12.47
N VAL A 154 -57.79 -28.62 -13.33
CA VAL A 154 -58.79 -28.83 -14.40
C VAL A 154 -59.41 -30.22 -14.22
N ASN A 155 -60.72 -30.27 -14.03
CA ASN A 155 -61.49 -31.50 -13.83
C ASN A 155 -61.42 -32.45 -15.06
N GLY A 156 -61.42 -33.75 -14.81
CA GLY A 156 -61.39 -34.82 -15.80
C GLY A 156 -59.98 -35.34 -16.13
N ASN A 157 -59.89 -36.11 -17.20
CA ASN A 157 -58.65 -36.70 -17.70
C ASN A 157 -58.07 -35.84 -18.83
N SER A 158 -56.92 -35.21 -18.59
CA SER A 158 -56.29 -34.30 -19.55
C SER A 158 -55.57 -34.99 -20.72
N GLN A 159 -55.42 -36.32 -20.64
CA GLN A 159 -54.69 -37.14 -21.61
C GLN A 159 -55.63 -37.83 -22.63
N ILE A 160 -56.95 -37.63 -22.53
CA ILE A 160 -57.95 -38.14 -23.48
C ILE A 160 -58.90 -37.03 -23.94
N THR A 161 -59.55 -37.24 -25.10
CA THR A 161 -60.46 -36.28 -25.74
C THR A 161 -61.85 -36.85 -25.99
N THR A 162 -62.24 -37.88 -25.24
CA THR A 162 -63.55 -38.55 -25.32
C THR A 162 -64.40 -38.36 -24.07
N ASP A 163 -65.72 -38.22 -24.26
CA ASP A 163 -66.70 -38.19 -23.18
C ASP A 163 -66.99 -39.59 -22.60
N LYS A 164 -67.83 -39.64 -21.56
CA LYS A 164 -68.27 -40.90 -20.91
C LYS A 164 -68.91 -41.95 -21.84
N ASP A 165 -69.43 -41.55 -22.99
CA ASP A 165 -70.09 -42.42 -23.97
C ASP A 165 -69.16 -42.73 -25.16
N GLY A 166 -67.93 -42.22 -25.16
CA GLY A 166 -66.90 -42.43 -26.18
C GLY A 166 -66.92 -41.41 -27.33
N ASN A 167 -67.72 -40.34 -27.27
CA ASN A 167 -67.78 -39.33 -28.33
C ASN A 167 -66.64 -38.31 -28.21
N PRO A 168 -66.16 -37.72 -29.32
CA PRO A 168 -65.19 -36.62 -29.28
C PRO A 168 -65.75 -35.39 -28.53
N VAL A 169 -64.96 -34.87 -27.59
CA VAL A 169 -65.32 -33.73 -26.75
C VAL A 169 -65.08 -32.40 -27.49
N PRO A 170 -66.01 -31.42 -27.44
CA PRO A 170 -65.77 -30.07 -27.98
C PRO A 170 -64.55 -29.36 -27.39
N ASP A 171 -63.85 -28.56 -28.20
CA ASP A 171 -62.60 -27.89 -27.84
C ASP A 171 -62.71 -27.00 -26.57
N ASP A 172 -63.85 -26.35 -26.35
CA ASP A 172 -64.15 -25.54 -25.17
C ASP A 172 -64.31 -26.38 -23.88
N LYS A 173 -64.66 -27.66 -24.03
CA LYS A 173 -64.92 -28.62 -22.95
C LYS A 173 -63.77 -29.59 -22.67
N GLN A 174 -62.82 -29.74 -23.59
CA GLN A 174 -61.67 -30.64 -23.40
C GLN A 174 -60.91 -30.29 -22.11
N SER A 175 -60.76 -31.25 -21.19
CA SER A 175 -59.88 -31.12 -20.01
C SER A 175 -58.45 -30.81 -20.44
N ALA A 176 -57.98 -31.49 -21.50
CA ALA A 176 -56.69 -31.27 -22.17
C ALA A 176 -56.34 -29.79 -22.44
N ARG A 177 -57.34 -28.94 -22.68
CA ARG A 177 -57.17 -27.52 -23.06
C ARG A 177 -57.46 -26.51 -21.94
N GLY A 178 -57.70 -26.97 -20.71
CA GLY A 178 -57.74 -26.05 -19.56
C GLY A 178 -56.35 -25.49 -19.27
N ASP A 179 -56.28 -24.23 -18.85
CA ASP A 179 -55.04 -23.63 -18.32
C ASP A 179 -54.65 -24.38 -17.04
N ALA A 180 -53.44 -24.96 -17.01
CA ALA A 180 -52.91 -25.68 -15.86
C ALA A 180 -51.73 -24.96 -15.19
N LEU A 181 -51.06 -24.07 -15.92
CA LEU A 181 -50.07 -23.14 -15.37
C LEU A 181 -50.29 -21.75 -15.98
N VAL A 182 -50.34 -20.71 -15.15
CA VAL A 182 -50.51 -19.32 -15.58
C VAL A 182 -49.54 -18.38 -14.88
N SER A 183 -49.30 -17.21 -15.48
CA SER A 183 -48.56 -16.11 -14.85
C SER A 183 -49.33 -14.79 -14.89
N PHE A 184 -49.10 -13.94 -13.89
CA PHE A 184 -49.70 -12.61 -13.77
C PHE A 184 -48.75 -11.68 -13.00
N ALA A 185 -49.04 -10.38 -12.95
CA ALA A 185 -48.18 -9.42 -12.25
C ALA A 185 -48.22 -9.66 -10.73
N TYR A 186 -47.11 -9.44 -10.01
CA TYR A 186 -47.07 -9.59 -8.56
C TYR A 186 -48.14 -8.73 -7.86
N GLU A 187 -48.31 -7.48 -8.31
CA GLU A 187 -49.27 -6.48 -7.81
C GLU A 187 -50.73 -6.71 -8.23
N SER A 188 -51.07 -7.88 -8.77
CA SER A 188 -52.44 -8.16 -9.22
C SER A 188 -53.44 -8.05 -8.06
N SER A 189 -54.60 -7.44 -8.34
CA SER A 189 -55.67 -7.20 -7.37
C SER A 189 -57.02 -7.04 -8.07
N GLY A 190 -58.12 -7.22 -7.33
CA GLY A 190 -59.47 -7.22 -7.91
C GLY A 190 -59.80 -8.53 -8.63
N VAL A 191 -60.69 -8.49 -9.63
CA VAL A 191 -61.09 -9.68 -10.39
C VAL A 191 -60.36 -9.71 -11.74
N ALA A 192 -59.78 -10.86 -12.10
CA ALA A 192 -59.13 -11.08 -13.38
C ALA A 192 -60.05 -10.77 -14.56
N GLY A 193 -59.53 -10.07 -15.57
CA GLY A 193 -60.24 -9.86 -16.82
C GLY A 193 -59.44 -9.06 -17.85
N PRO A 194 -59.92 -8.91 -19.09
CA PRO A 194 -59.15 -8.31 -20.20
C PRO A 194 -58.64 -6.88 -19.98
N GLY A 195 -59.21 -6.14 -19.02
CA GLY A 195 -58.74 -4.82 -18.60
C GLY A 195 -58.14 -4.76 -17.18
N ASN A 196 -58.00 -5.89 -16.49
CA ASN A 196 -57.49 -5.98 -15.12
C ASN A 196 -56.67 -7.28 -14.93
N PHE A 197 -55.35 -7.16 -15.04
CA PHE A 197 -54.35 -8.19 -14.71
C PHE A 197 -54.53 -9.61 -15.29
N MET A 198 -55.27 -9.77 -16.41
CA MET A 198 -55.59 -11.06 -17.03
C MET A 198 -54.41 -12.07 -17.01
N PRO A 199 -54.59 -13.27 -16.43
CA PRO A 199 -53.56 -14.30 -16.42
C PRO A 199 -53.09 -14.66 -17.83
N THR A 200 -51.78 -14.79 -17.99
CA THR A 200 -51.10 -15.26 -19.20
C THR A 200 -50.90 -16.77 -19.10
N HIS A 201 -51.46 -17.52 -20.05
CA HIS A 201 -51.24 -18.96 -20.21
C HIS A 201 -49.75 -19.31 -20.29
N LEU A 202 -49.32 -20.35 -19.57
CA LEU A 202 -47.97 -20.93 -19.65
C LEU A 202 -47.98 -22.43 -19.99
N ALA A 203 -49.00 -23.18 -19.56
CA ALA A 203 -49.17 -24.59 -19.90
C ALA A 203 -50.64 -25.00 -19.88
N SER A 204 -51.01 -25.89 -20.79
CA SER A 204 -52.29 -26.61 -20.77
C SER A 204 -52.24 -27.86 -19.88
N ALA A 205 -53.38 -28.31 -19.40
CA ALA A 205 -53.48 -29.57 -18.65
C ALA A 205 -53.02 -30.79 -19.45
N SER A 206 -53.03 -30.75 -20.79
CA SER A 206 -52.46 -31.83 -21.61
C SER A 206 -50.94 -31.97 -21.47
N GLU A 207 -50.22 -30.87 -21.20
CA GLU A 207 -48.76 -30.83 -21.11
C GLU A 207 -48.24 -31.20 -19.72
N VAL A 208 -48.96 -30.84 -18.65
CA VAL A 208 -48.52 -30.99 -17.25
C VAL A 208 -49.50 -31.76 -16.34
N GLY A 209 -50.80 -31.77 -16.67
CA GLY A 209 -51.85 -32.31 -15.79
C GLY A 209 -51.92 -31.60 -14.44
N THR A 210 -52.25 -32.33 -13.37
CA THR A 210 -52.26 -31.79 -12.01
C THR A 210 -50.84 -31.68 -11.42
N ILE A 211 -50.44 -30.46 -11.05
CA ILE A 211 -49.12 -30.11 -10.50
C ILE A 211 -49.26 -29.23 -9.22
N TRP A 212 -48.62 -29.58 -8.11
CA TRP A 212 -48.59 -28.72 -6.90
C TRP A 212 -47.37 -27.82 -6.91
N ALA A 213 -46.19 -28.37 -6.58
CA ALA A 213 -45.05 -27.57 -6.19
C ALA A 213 -44.39 -26.88 -7.39
N LEU A 214 -43.89 -25.67 -7.12
CA LEU A 214 -43.10 -24.89 -8.05
C LEU A 214 -41.67 -24.68 -7.54
N ALA A 215 -40.72 -24.55 -8.46
CA ALA A 215 -39.37 -24.09 -8.16
C ALA A 215 -38.84 -23.27 -9.35
N TYR A 216 -37.96 -22.30 -9.13
CA TYR A 216 -37.48 -21.41 -10.20
C TYR A 216 -35.96 -21.41 -10.34
N GLN A 217 -35.46 -21.81 -11.51
CA GLN A 217 -34.07 -21.61 -11.90
C GLN A 217 -33.89 -20.19 -12.41
N ARG A 218 -33.35 -19.30 -11.56
CA ARG A 218 -33.26 -17.85 -11.85
C ARG A 218 -32.34 -17.56 -13.04
N ARG A 219 -31.13 -18.10 -13.03
CA ARG A 219 -30.08 -17.90 -14.06
C ARG A 219 -30.53 -18.27 -15.48
N ASN A 220 -31.52 -19.15 -15.64
CA ASN A 220 -32.06 -19.59 -16.93
C ASN A 220 -33.57 -19.33 -17.08
N LYS A 221 -34.15 -18.49 -16.21
CA LYS A 221 -35.56 -18.11 -16.19
C LYS A 221 -36.53 -19.27 -16.47
N THR A 222 -36.29 -20.41 -15.83
CA THR A 222 -37.03 -21.66 -16.06
C THR A 222 -37.77 -22.07 -14.79
N VAL A 223 -39.10 -22.18 -14.86
CA VAL A 223 -39.94 -22.74 -13.79
C VAL A 223 -39.99 -24.25 -13.92
N PHE A 224 -39.83 -24.95 -12.81
CA PHE A 224 -40.14 -26.36 -12.65
C PHE A 224 -41.48 -26.51 -11.95
N SER A 225 -42.27 -27.51 -12.38
CA SER A 225 -43.51 -27.90 -11.71
C SER A 225 -43.55 -29.42 -11.53
N ALA A 226 -44.03 -29.86 -10.36
CA ALA A 226 -44.05 -31.28 -9.97
C ALA A 226 -45.49 -31.79 -9.79
N ALA A 227 -45.73 -33.02 -10.26
CA ALA A 227 -47.03 -33.68 -10.22
C ALA A 227 -47.63 -33.79 -8.80
N VAL A 228 -48.96 -33.82 -8.68
CA VAL A 228 -49.64 -34.05 -7.39
C VAL A 228 -50.95 -34.82 -7.58
N VAL A 229 -51.34 -35.61 -6.58
CA VAL A 229 -52.67 -36.23 -6.55
C VAL A 229 -53.73 -35.18 -6.24
N LYS A 230 -54.73 -35.05 -7.11
CA LYS A 230 -55.95 -34.25 -6.91
C LYS A 230 -57.12 -35.09 -7.41
N ARG A 231 -58.05 -35.43 -6.51
CA ARG A 231 -59.22 -36.22 -6.90
C ARG A 231 -59.98 -35.48 -8.00
N HIS A 232 -60.42 -36.22 -9.01
CA HIS A 232 -61.09 -35.73 -10.22
C HIS A 232 -60.18 -35.04 -11.26
N ALA A 233 -58.84 -35.08 -11.16
CA ALA A 233 -57.94 -34.48 -12.16
C ALA A 233 -56.65 -35.28 -12.41
N SER A 234 -56.48 -35.81 -13.63
CA SER A 234 -55.36 -36.71 -13.95
C SER A 234 -53.98 -36.07 -13.93
N PHE A 235 -52.95 -36.90 -13.78
CA PHE A 235 -51.57 -36.50 -14.12
C PHE A 235 -51.40 -36.18 -15.61
N GLY A 236 -50.31 -35.49 -15.94
CA GLY A 236 -49.87 -35.26 -17.31
C GLY A 236 -49.01 -36.41 -17.87
N PRO A 237 -48.33 -36.19 -19.01
CA PRO A 237 -47.65 -37.23 -19.78
C PRO A 237 -46.52 -38.02 -19.08
N ALA A 238 -46.02 -37.52 -17.94
CA ALA A 238 -44.93 -38.13 -17.17
C ALA A 238 -45.40 -38.88 -15.91
N GLY A 239 -46.72 -38.95 -15.69
CA GLY A 239 -47.35 -39.70 -14.61
C GLY A 239 -47.08 -39.14 -13.20
N PRO A 240 -47.24 -39.96 -12.14
CA PRO A 240 -47.06 -39.53 -10.74
C PRO A 240 -45.65 -39.04 -10.40
N GLY A 241 -44.65 -39.37 -11.22
CA GLY A 241 -43.26 -38.93 -11.09
C GLY A 241 -42.89 -37.73 -11.95
N GLY A 242 -43.87 -37.11 -12.62
CA GLY A 242 -43.65 -36.03 -13.57
C GLY A 242 -43.06 -34.77 -12.94
N ILE A 243 -41.90 -34.35 -13.45
CA ILE A 243 -41.40 -32.98 -13.35
C ILE A 243 -41.44 -32.38 -14.75
N TYR A 244 -42.01 -31.19 -14.85
CA TYR A 244 -42.14 -30.41 -16.07
C TYR A 244 -41.31 -29.13 -15.95
N LYS A 245 -40.92 -28.54 -17.09
CA LYS A 245 -40.25 -27.24 -17.13
C LYS A 245 -40.94 -26.29 -18.10
N THR A 246 -41.02 -25.03 -17.70
CA THR A 246 -41.54 -23.92 -18.50
C THR A 246 -40.45 -22.85 -18.62
N ASP A 247 -40.01 -22.60 -19.85
CA ASP A 247 -39.11 -21.51 -20.18
C ASP A 247 -39.92 -20.20 -20.25
N ILE A 248 -39.67 -19.26 -19.33
CA ILE A 248 -40.46 -18.03 -19.18
C ILE A 248 -40.18 -17.00 -20.28
N VAL A 249 -39.05 -17.11 -20.99
CA VAL A 249 -38.66 -16.18 -22.07
C VAL A 249 -39.38 -16.52 -23.37
N THR A 250 -39.56 -17.80 -23.65
CA THR A 250 -40.24 -18.33 -24.84
C THR A 250 -41.71 -18.67 -24.61
N GLY A 251 -42.12 -18.88 -23.35
CA GLY A 251 -43.45 -19.39 -22.99
C GLY A 251 -43.63 -20.89 -23.30
N THR A 252 -42.55 -21.64 -23.50
CA THR A 252 -42.62 -23.06 -23.91
C THR A 252 -42.59 -23.99 -22.69
N THR A 253 -43.61 -24.85 -22.55
CA THR A 253 -43.64 -25.91 -21.54
C THR A 253 -43.26 -27.27 -22.14
N THR A 254 -42.52 -28.07 -21.38
CA THR A 254 -42.09 -29.43 -21.77
C THR A 254 -42.01 -30.35 -20.55
N THR A 255 -42.18 -31.67 -20.76
CA THR A 255 -41.74 -32.66 -19.76
C THR A 255 -40.22 -32.53 -19.56
N PHE A 256 -39.79 -32.39 -18.31
CA PHE A 256 -38.36 -32.41 -17.97
C PHE A 256 -37.90 -33.84 -17.73
N MET A 257 -38.59 -34.58 -16.85
CA MET A 257 -38.38 -36.02 -16.63
C MET A 257 -39.55 -36.66 -15.88
N SER A 258 -39.52 -37.99 -15.75
CA SER A 258 -40.23 -38.69 -14.67
C SER A 258 -39.18 -39.24 -13.69
N VAL A 259 -39.29 -38.95 -12.39
CA VAL A 259 -38.25 -39.28 -11.40
C VAL A 259 -38.04 -40.78 -11.19
N SER A 260 -39.03 -41.61 -11.55
CA SER A 260 -38.90 -43.07 -11.63
C SER A 260 -37.78 -43.51 -12.58
N ALA A 261 -37.44 -42.70 -13.60
CA ALA A 261 -36.34 -42.98 -14.53
C ALA A 261 -34.94 -42.92 -13.87
N VAL A 262 -34.81 -42.28 -12.70
CA VAL A 262 -33.59 -42.32 -11.87
C VAL A 262 -33.75 -43.19 -10.61
N GLY A 263 -34.80 -44.02 -10.56
CA GLY A 263 -35.02 -45.03 -9.53
C GLY A 263 -35.78 -44.57 -8.28
N ILE A 264 -36.49 -43.44 -8.34
CA ILE A 264 -37.29 -42.92 -7.22
C ILE A 264 -38.73 -43.46 -7.32
N ASP A 265 -39.15 -44.32 -6.38
CA ASP A 265 -40.54 -44.79 -6.28
C ASP A 265 -41.42 -43.68 -5.69
N VAL A 266 -42.38 -43.24 -6.49
CA VAL A 266 -43.39 -42.22 -6.15
C VAL A 266 -44.81 -42.79 -6.06
N GLY A 267 -44.99 -44.11 -6.21
CA GLY A 267 -46.28 -44.78 -6.30
C GLY A 267 -46.89 -44.85 -7.71
N GLU A 268 -47.85 -45.77 -7.87
CA GLU A 268 -48.60 -46.01 -9.11
C GLU A 268 -49.75 -45.01 -9.28
N ASP A 269 -50.13 -44.70 -10.53
CA ASP A 269 -51.17 -43.73 -10.84
C ASP A 269 -52.58 -44.21 -10.40
N PRO A 270 -53.24 -43.55 -9.41
CA PRO A 270 -54.56 -43.98 -8.91
C PRO A 270 -55.67 -43.75 -9.93
N HIS A 271 -55.46 -42.85 -10.90
CA HIS A 271 -56.45 -42.50 -11.92
C HIS A 271 -56.64 -43.59 -12.99
N GLN A 272 -55.80 -44.64 -12.98
CA GLN A 272 -55.92 -45.84 -13.83
C GLN A 272 -56.95 -46.86 -13.31
N ASP A 273 -57.54 -46.60 -12.14
CA ASP A 273 -58.66 -47.38 -11.59
C ASP A 273 -59.87 -47.35 -12.57
N PRO A 274 -60.38 -48.50 -13.05
CA PRO A 274 -61.58 -48.53 -13.89
C PRO A 274 -62.83 -47.91 -13.25
N LEU A 275 -62.87 -47.75 -11.92
CA LEU A 275 -63.93 -47.06 -11.20
C LEU A 275 -63.73 -45.54 -11.15
N ALA A 276 -62.59 -45.00 -11.60
CA ALA A 276 -62.33 -43.57 -11.51
C ALA A 276 -63.30 -42.73 -12.34
N ASN A 277 -63.71 -43.23 -13.53
CA ASN A 277 -64.65 -42.57 -14.42
C ASN A 277 -64.21 -41.13 -14.78
N LEU A 278 -62.91 -40.94 -15.08
CA LEU A 278 -62.33 -39.67 -15.48
C LEU A 278 -62.43 -39.51 -17.01
N PHE A 279 -63.25 -38.56 -17.45
CA PHE A 279 -63.54 -38.32 -18.87
C PHE A 279 -62.77 -37.10 -19.42
N GLY A 280 -62.64 -37.01 -20.74
CA GLY A 280 -61.98 -35.86 -21.40
C GLY A 280 -62.84 -34.59 -21.48
N ASP A 281 -64.11 -34.66 -21.06
CA ASP A 281 -65.00 -33.50 -20.89
C ASP A 281 -64.94 -33.04 -19.42
N LYS A 282 -64.33 -31.88 -19.19
CA LYS A 282 -64.18 -31.29 -17.85
C LYS A 282 -65.50 -30.89 -17.18
N THR A 283 -66.62 -30.98 -17.89
CA THR A 283 -67.97 -30.73 -17.36
C THR A 283 -68.67 -32.00 -16.86
N GLN A 284 -68.04 -33.18 -17.01
CA GLN A 284 -68.56 -34.44 -16.50
C GLN A 284 -68.01 -34.76 -15.11
N ALA A 285 -68.89 -35.23 -14.22
CA ALA A 285 -68.53 -35.69 -12.89
C ALA A 285 -67.83 -37.06 -12.96
N SER A 286 -66.90 -37.29 -12.03
CA SER A 286 -66.13 -38.53 -11.88
C SER A 286 -66.20 -39.01 -10.42
N ALA A 287 -65.87 -40.29 -10.17
CA ALA A 287 -65.91 -40.87 -8.81
C ALA A 287 -64.53 -40.94 -8.16
N ASP A 288 -63.51 -41.34 -8.94
CA ASP A 288 -62.09 -41.36 -8.59
C ASP A 288 -61.76 -41.88 -7.16
N PRO A 289 -62.20 -43.10 -6.80
CA PRO A 289 -62.10 -43.60 -5.43
C PRO A 289 -60.67 -43.87 -4.97
N SER A 290 -59.81 -44.43 -5.82
CA SER A 290 -58.42 -44.76 -5.46
C SER A 290 -57.61 -43.53 -5.02
N SER A 291 -57.94 -42.35 -5.56
CA SER A 291 -57.34 -41.06 -5.16
C SER A 291 -57.62 -40.67 -3.70
N MET A 292 -58.67 -41.20 -3.06
CA MET A 292 -58.94 -41.00 -1.62
C MET A 292 -57.82 -41.49 -0.71
N SER A 293 -57.19 -42.62 -1.05
CA SER A 293 -56.05 -43.16 -0.30
C SER A 293 -54.71 -42.62 -0.82
N ALA A 294 -54.63 -42.23 -2.10
CA ALA A 294 -53.39 -41.76 -2.71
C ALA A 294 -53.00 -40.33 -2.27
N MET A 295 -53.97 -39.41 -2.11
CA MET A 295 -53.67 -38.02 -1.73
C MET A 295 -52.92 -37.96 -0.40
N GLY A 296 -51.73 -37.37 -0.41
CA GLY A 296 -50.88 -37.19 0.76
C GLY A 296 -50.00 -38.40 1.09
N ARG A 297 -49.96 -39.43 0.22
CA ARG A 297 -49.21 -40.69 0.45
C ARG A 297 -48.40 -41.18 -0.76
N MET A 298 -48.39 -40.43 -1.86
CA MET A 298 -47.66 -40.73 -3.09
C MET A 298 -47.53 -39.46 -3.96
N SER A 299 -46.68 -39.50 -5.00
CA SER A 299 -46.26 -38.31 -5.76
C SER A 299 -45.53 -37.27 -4.89
N PHE A 300 -45.45 -36.01 -5.34
CA PHE A 300 -44.64 -34.97 -4.70
C PHE A 300 -45.41 -34.19 -3.62
N GLY A 301 -44.68 -33.75 -2.58
CA GLY A 301 -45.08 -32.67 -1.69
C GLY A 301 -44.58 -31.32 -2.24
N GLY A 302 -43.98 -30.50 -1.37
CA GLY A 302 -43.25 -29.30 -1.75
C GLY A 302 -41.95 -29.59 -2.51
N MET A 303 -41.49 -28.60 -3.28
CA MET A 303 -40.27 -28.59 -4.07
C MET A 303 -39.67 -27.18 -4.01
N ASP A 304 -38.34 -27.05 -4.07
CA ASP A 304 -37.66 -25.76 -4.14
C ASP A 304 -36.30 -25.90 -4.84
N MET A 305 -35.71 -24.78 -5.29
CA MET A 305 -34.41 -24.74 -5.96
C MET A 305 -33.29 -24.37 -4.97
N SER A 306 -32.12 -24.98 -5.11
CA SER A 306 -30.93 -24.54 -4.38
C SER A 306 -30.50 -23.12 -4.80
N GLU A 307 -29.97 -22.33 -3.87
CA GLU A 307 -29.60 -20.92 -4.09
C GLU A 307 -28.54 -20.72 -5.21
N ASP A 308 -27.83 -21.79 -5.55
CA ASP A 308 -26.86 -21.86 -6.66
C ASP A 308 -27.47 -22.34 -8.00
N ASP A 309 -28.81 -22.44 -8.10
CA ASP A 309 -29.62 -22.92 -9.24
C ASP A 309 -29.35 -24.36 -9.71
N LYS A 310 -28.53 -25.16 -9.01
CA LYS A 310 -28.01 -26.44 -9.53
C LYS A 310 -28.75 -27.69 -9.06
N THR A 311 -29.54 -27.62 -7.99
CA THR A 311 -30.18 -28.79 -7.35
C THR A 311 -31.66 -28.52 -7.03
N LEU A 312 -32.57 -29.32 -7.60
CA LEU A 312 -33.97 -29.35 -7.16
C LEU A 312 -34.09 -30.20 -5.89
N TYR A 313 -34.68 -29.65 -4.83
CA TYR A 313 -35.07 -30.41 -3.64
C TYR A 313 -36.57 -30.65 -3.64
N PHE A 314 -37.04 -31.84 -3.28
CA PHE A 314 -38.46 -32.14 -3.16
C PHE A 314 -38.77 -33.20 -2.09
N VAL A 315 -39.99 -33.18 -1.55
CA VAL A 315 -40.51 -34.25 -0.68
C VAL A 315 -41.17 -35.33 -1.54
N ASN A 316 -40.76 -36.58 -1.33
CA ASN A 316 -41.47 -37.74 -1.86
C ASN A 316 -42.49 -38.23 -0.81
N LEU A 317 -43.79 -38.16 -1.13
CA LEU A 317 -44.85 -38.56 -0.20
C LEU A 317 -44.95 -40.09 -0.03
N LYS A 318 -44.39 -40.85 -0.96
CA LYS A 318 -44.42 -42.33 -1.00
C LYS A 318 -43.57 -42.98 0.09
N ASP A 319 -42.32 -42.56 0.20
CA ASP A 319 -41.34 -43.11 1.15
C ASP A 319 -40.98 -42.15 2.30
N ARG A 320 -41.52 -40.92 2.26
CA ARG A 320 -41.34 -39.86 3.28
C ARG A 320 -39.89 -39.40 3.40
N LYS A 321 -39.17 -39.30 2.27
CA LYS A 321 -37.83 -38.69 2.18
C LYS A 321 -37.87 -37.28 1.59
N VAL A 322 -36.85 -36.48 1.92
CA VAL A 322 -36.40 -35.41 1.03
C VAL A 322 -35.47 -36.00 -0.01
N TYR A 323 -35.65 -35.61 -1.26
CA TYR A 323 -34.73 -35.88 -2.36
C TYR A 323 -34.04 -34.60 -2.80
N GLY A 324 -32.79 -34.72 -3.25
CA GLY A 324 -32.00 -33.66 -3.87
C GLY A 324 -31.48 -34.14 -5.22
N LEU A 325 -31.88 -33.46 -6.30
CA LEU A 325 -31.68 -33.86 -7.68
C LEU A 325 -30.77 -32.84 -8.38
N LEU A 326 -29.53 -33.22 -8.68
CA LEU A 326 -28.57 -32.37 -9.38
C LEU A 326 -28.98 -32.23 -10.86
N VAL A 327 -29.41 -31.02 -11.25
CA VAL A 327 -29.85 -30.67 -12.62
C VAL A 327 -28.87 -29.74 -13.34
N GLY A 328 -28.08 -28.96 -12.59
CA GLY A 328 -27.19 -27.93 -13.14
C GLY A 328 -27.92 -26.68 -13.65
N SER A 329 -27.16 -25.69 -14.09
CA SER A 329 -27.64 -24.44 -14.71
C SER A 329 -26.82 -24.22 -15.99
N PRO A 330 -27.42 -24.25 -17.21
CA PRO A 330 -28.81 -24.61 -17.50
C PRO A 330 -29.17 -26.04 -17.08
N ALA A 331 -30.41 -26.23 -16.64
CA ALA A 331 -30.90 -27.52 -16.18
C ALA A 331 -30.99 -28.59 -17.28
N VAL A 332 -30.34 -29.73 -17.03
CA VAL A 332 -30.39 -30.94 -17.85
C VAL A 332 -31.02 -32.07 -17.03
N ALA A 333 -31.91 -32.85 -17.64
CA ALA A 333 -32.54 -33.98 -16.97
C ALA A 333 -31.50 -35.07 -16.67
N PRO A 334 -31.25 -35.43 -15.39
CA PRO A 334 -30.25 -36.43 -15.05
C PRO A 334 -30.69 -37.83 -15.47
N THR A 335 -29.73 -38.60 -15.99
CA THR A 335 -29.92 -39.96 -16.53
C THR A 335 -29.34 -41.06 -15.63
N SER A 336 -28.92 -40.72 -14.41
CA SER A 336 -28.23 -41.61 -13.48
C SER A 336 -28.61 -41.30 -12.03
N ALA A 337 -28.82 -42.36 -11.24
CA ALA A 337 -29.04 -42.26 -9.79
C ALA A 337 -27.87 -41.61 -9.03
N ALA A 338 -26.68 -41.49 -9.63
CA ALA A 338 -25.55 -40.76 -9.04
C ALA A 338 -25.78 -39.24 -8.92
N ALA A 339 -26.77 -38.69 -9.66
CA ALA A 339 -27.22 -37.30 -9.51
C ALA A 339 -28.28 -37.11 -8.40
N VAL A 340 -28.66 -38.21 -7.72
CA VAL A 340 -29.71 -38.22 -6.70
C VAL A 340 -29.09 -38.37 -5.31
N LYS A 341 -29.48 -37.49 -4.39
CA LYS A 341 -29.33 -37.66 -2.94
C LYS A 341 -30.71 -37.84 -2.31
N SER A 342 -30.78 -38.49 -1.16
CA SER A 342 -32.02 -38.60 -0.38
C SER A 342 -31.75 -38.69 1.12
N TRP A 343 -32.71 -38.25 1.92
CA TRP A 343 -32.63 -38.18 3.37
C TRP A 343 -33.98 -38.55 4.01
N ASP A 344 -33.96 -39.52 4.93
CA ASP A 344 -35.13 -40.00 5.67
C ASP A 344 -35.65 -38.97 6.68
N ILE A 345 -36.89 -38.50 6.51
CA ILE A 345 -37.50 -37.52 7.40
C ILE A 345 -37.90 -38.21 8.71
N PRO A 346 -37.48 -37.71 9.89
CA PRO A 346 -37.80 -38.37 11.16
C PRO A 346 -39.31 -38.30 11.48
N ASN A 347 -39.84 -39.37 12.06
CA ASN A 347 -41.17 -39.35 12.69
C ASN A 347 -41.13 -38.43 13.93
N PRO A 348 -41.89 -37.32 14.01
CA PRO A 348 -41.88 -36.39 15.14
C PRO A 348 -42.65 -36.91 16.37
N GLY A 349 -42.68 -38.24 16.58
CA GLY A 349 -43.37 -38.89 17.69
C GLY A 349 -44.89 -39.07 17.48
N CYS A 350 -45.36 -39.14 16.24
CA CYS A 350 -46.79 -39.34 15.96
C CYS A 350 -47.28 -40.73 16.40
N SER A 351 -48.50 -40.79 16.95
CA SER A 351 -49.25 -42.02 17.20
C SER A 351 -49.20 -42.95 15.99
N ASN A 352 -48.97 -44.25 16.23
CA ASN A 352 -48.91 -45.33 15.22
C ASN A 352 -47.89 -45.16 14.06
N GLY A 353 -47.13 -44.06 14.01
CA GLY A 353 -46.32 -43.71 12.83
C GLY A 353 -47.10 -42.92 11.75
N ASP A 354 -48.24 -42.33 12.14
CA ASP A 354 -49.16 -41.54 11.30
C ASP A 354 -48.57 -40.15 10.94
N PHE A 355 -47.33 -40.08 10.44
CA PHE A 355 -46.67 -38.82 10.05
C PHE A 355 -46.70 -38.58 8.54
N ARG A 356 -46.81 -37.30 8.15
CA ARG A 356 -47.01 -36.82 6.78
C ARG A 356 -46.15 -35.59 6.50
N PRO A 357 -45.00 -35.74 5.82
CA PRO A 357 -44.25 -34.58 5.32
C PRO A 357 -44.98 -33.97 4.12
N TRP A 358 -44.87 -32.67 3.91
CA TRP A 358 -45.27 -32.03 2.64
C TRP A 358 -44.40 -30.80 2.34
N ALA A 359 -44.51 -29.72 3.11
CA ALA A 359 -43.78 -28.48 2.84
C ALA A 359 -42.26 -28.69 2.75
N LEU A 360 -41.62 -27.98 1.83
CA LEU A 360 -40.18 -27.90 1.71
C LEU A 360 -39.77 -26.48 1.30
N LYS A 361 -38.79 -25.90 2.00
CA LYS A 361 -38.23 -24.59 1.65
C LYS A 361 -36.71 -24.58 1.80
N VAL A 362 -36.01 -24.11 0.78
CA VAL A 362 -34.60 -23.72 0.86
C VAL A 362 -34.54 -22.28 1.39
N TYR A 363 -33.80 -22.07 2.48
CA TYR A 363 -33.58 -20.75 3.04
C TYR A 363 -32.23 -20.67 3.78
N HIS A 364 -31.40 -19.74 3.34
CA HIS A 364 -30.08 -19.40 3.88
C HIS A 364 -29.19 -20.64 4.10
N GLY A 365 -28.91 -21.34 3.00
CA GLY A 365 -28.07 -22.55 2.96
C GLY A 365 -28.70 -23.83 3.52
N ALA A 366 -29.85 -23.74 4.20
CA ALA A 366 -30.53 -24.88 4.83
C ALA A 366 -31.83 -25.28 4.11
N VAL A 367 -32.25 -26.53 4.29
CA VAL A 367 -33.55 -27.03 3.86
C VAL A 367 -34.44 -27.21 5.09
N TYR A 368 -35.62 -26.60 5.04
CA TYR A 368 -36.68 -26.74 6.03
C TYR A 368 -37.78 -27.67 5.48
N VAL A 369 -38.37 -28.49 6.35
CA VAL A 369 -39.35 -29.51 5.98
C VAL A 369 -40.51 -29.52 6.98
N GLY A 370 -41.73 -29.35 6.49
CA GLY A 370 -42.95 -29.40 7.30
C GLY A 370 -43.55 -30.80 7.36
N VAL A 371 -43.96 -31.23 8.57
CA VAL A 371 -44.53 -32.55 8.85
C VAL A 371 -45.75 -32.41 9.75
N VAL A 372 -46.82 -33.16 9.46
CA VAL A 372 -48.02 -33.27 10.28
C VAL A 372 -48.19 -34.70 10.81
N CYS A 373 -48.52 -34.85 12.09
CA CYS A 373 -49.15 -36.05 12.62
C CYS A 373 -50.61 -36.06 12.20
N SER A 374 -50.99 -36.99 11.32
CA SER A 374 -52.32 -37.01 10.69
C SER A 374 -53.42 -37.65 11.53
N ALA A 375 -53.04 -38.33 12.63
CA ALA A 375 -53.93 -39.07 13.52
C ALA A 375 -54.85 -40.10 12.81
N GLU A 376 -54.48 -40.57 11.62
CA GLU A 376 -55.36 -41.38 10.76
C GLU A 376 -55.74 -42.73 11.40
N THR A 377 -54.86 -43.32 12.20
CA THR A 377 -55.11 -44.61 12.86
C THR A 377 -55.81 -44.43 14.22
N SER A 378 -55.54 -43.33 14.95
CA SER A 378 -56.18 -43.09 16.26
C SER A 378 -57.52 -42.38 16.19
N GLN A 379 -57.77 -41.59 15.14
CA GLN A 379 -58.94 -40.71 14.99
C GLN A 379 -59.16 -39.76 16.19
N LEU A 380 -58.08 -39.39 16.89
CA LEU A 380 -58.10 -38.43 17.99
C LEU A 380 -57.53 -37.08 17.55
N GLN A 381 -58.30 -36.01 17.72
CA GLN A 381 -57.85 -34.64 17.43
C GLN A 381 -56.63 -34.22 18.27
N SER A 382 -56.49 -34.75 19.50
CA SER A 382 -55.34 -34.53 20.38
C SER A 382 -54.01 -35.07 19.86
N ASP A 383 -54.06 -35.96 18.86
CA ASP A 383 -52.87 -36.56 18.24
C ASP A 383 -52.40 -35.75 17.02
N LEU A 384 -53.15 -34.72 16.62
CA LEU A 384 -52.79 -33.81 15.54
C LEU A 384 -51.70 -32.83 16.01
N LYS A 385 -50.58 -32.81 15.28
CA LYS A 385 -49.40 -32.01 15.62
C LYS A 385 -48.66 -31.58 14.36
N ALA A 386 -48.26 -30.33 14.27
CA ALA A 386 -47.30 -29.84 13.28
C ALA A 386 -45.88 -29.94 13.83
N THR A 387 -44.90 -30.23 12.98
CA THR A 387 -43.47 -30.22 13.34
C THR A 387 -42.64 -29.84 12.12
N ILE A 388 -41.64 -28.99 12.33
CA ILE A 388 -40.79 -28.44 11.28
C ILE A 388 -39.35 -28.82 11.61
N TYR A 389 -38.69 -29.45 10.64
CA TYR A 389 -37.28 -29.80 10.71
C TYR A 389 -36.43 -28.85 9.85
N ARG A 390 -35.18 -28.65 10.26
CA ARG A 390 -34.12 -27.98 9.48
C ARG A 390 -32.94 -28.93 9.31
N PHE A 391 -32.34 -28.99 8.12
CA PHE A 391 -31.05 -29.65 7.90
C PHE A 391 -30.17 -28.90 6.89
N ASP A 392 -28.87 -29.15 6.94
CA ASP A 392 -27.90 -28.71 5.92
C ASP A 392 -27.62 -29.88 4.95
N PRO A 393 -28.00 -29.78 3.66
CA PRO A 393 -27.76 -30.84 2.66
C PRO A 393 -26.31 -30.89 2.14
N LYS A 394 -25.47 -29.90 2.47
CA LYS A 394 -24.04 -29.80 2.12
C LYS A 394 -23.14 -30.36 3.23
N ALA A 395 -23.63 -30.47 4.47
CA ALA A 395 -22.91 -31.07 5.59
C ALA A 395 -22.41 -32.49 5.28
N ALA A 396 -21.23 -32.85 5.83
CA ALA A 396 -20.63 -34.18 5.65
C ALA A 396 -21.47 -35.32 6.28
N THR A 397 -22.31 -35.00 7.26
CA THR A 397 -23.34 -35.89 7.80
C THR A 397 -24.57 -35.02 8.11
N PRO A 398 -25.52 -34.91 7.16
CA PRO A 398 -26.73 -34.12 7.36
C PRO A 398 -27.61 -34.68 8.49
N VAL A 399 -28.10 -33.80 9.37
CA VAL A 399 -28.95 -34.16 10.51
C VAL A 399 -30.16 -33.25 10.54
N PHE A 400 -31.36 -33.83 10.56
CA PHE A 400 -32.60 -33.10 10.81
C PHE A 400 -32.66 -32.66 12.27
N THR A 401 -32.77 -31.34 12.49
CA THR A 401 -32.98 -30.72 13.79
C THR A 401 -34.42 -30.23 13.87
N GLU A 402 -35.16 -30.59 14.92
CA GLU A 402 -36.49 -30.03 15.17
C GLU A 402 -36.35 -28.56 15.56
N VAL A 403 -36.95 -27.65 14.78
CA VAL A 403 -36.89 -26.20 15.03
C VAL A 403 -38.18 -25.62 15.58
N LEU A 404 -39.32 -26.29 15.35
CA LEU A 404 -40.62 -25.94 15.91
C LEU A 404 -41.55 -27.17 15.93
N SER A 405 -42.32 -27.35 17.00
CA SER A 405 -43.36 -28.38 17.10
C SER A 405 -44.53 -27.88 17.97
N PHE A 406 -45.77 -28.09 17.53
CA PHE A 406 -46.98 -27.58 18.19
C PHE A 406 -48.23 -28.42 17.86
N PRO A 407 -49.20 -28.55 18.79
CA PRO A 407 -50.44 -29.27 18.53
C PRO A 407 -51.35 -28.48 17.57
N LEU A 408 -52.25 -29.20 16.90
CA LEU A 408 -53.26 -28.65 15.99
C LEU A 408 -54.69 -28.85 16.56
N ASP A 409 -54.80 -28.92 17.89
CA ASP A 409 -56.05 -29.12 18.63
C ASP A 409 -56.80 -27.82 18.93
N PHE A 410 -56.23 -26.66 18.56
CA PHE A 410 -56.86 -25.36 18.69
C PHE A 410 -58.08 -25.19 17.75
N ARG A 411 -59.01 -24.33 18.18
CA ARG A 411 -60.14 -23.85 17.39
C ARG A 411 -59.63 -22.88 16.32
N ARG A 412 -60.19 -22.95 15.12
CA ARG A 412 -60.00 -22.01 13.99
C ARG A 412 -61.34 -21.35 13.64
N GLY A 413 -61.41 -20.66 12.52
CA GLY A 413 -62.69 -20.37 11.87
C GLY A 413 -63.41 -21.63 11.37
N SER A 414 -64.73 -21.54 11.18
CA SER A 414 -65.48 -22.51 10.37
C SER A 414 -65.21 -22.28 8.88
N ALA A 415 -64.95 -23.34 8.11
CA ALA A 415 -64.75 -23.27 6.65
C ALA A 415 -65.98 -22.70 5.89
N ASP A 416 -67.20 -22.90 6.42
CA ASP A 416 -68.43 -22.23 5.99
C ASP A 416 -69.41 -22.16 7.17
N LEU A 417 -70.05 -21.01 7.37
CA LEU A 417 -70.94 -20.71 8.51
C LEU A 417 -72.42 -21.02 8.22
N THR A 418 -72.73 -21.64 7.09
CA THR A 418 -74.10 -21.88 6.59
C THR A 418 -74.73 -23.09 7.25
N GLY A 419 -75.68 -22.85 8.16
CA GLY A 419 -76.54 -23.89 8.72
C GLY A 419 -75.75 -24.94 9.50
N THR A 420 -75.70 -26.18 9.00
CA THR A 420 -74.96 -27.28 9.66
C THR A 420 -73.45 -27.31 9.37
N CYS A 421 -72.91 -26.46 8.48
CA CYS A 421 -71.47 -26.46 8.18
C CYS A 421 -70.60 -25.82 9.29
N ILE A 422 -71.21 -25.03 10.18
CA ILE A 422 -70.52 -24.32 11.29
C ILE A 422 -69.71 -25.24 12.23
N GLN A 423 -70.04 -26.54 12.29
CA GLN A 423 -69.34 -27.55 13.11
C GLN A 423 -67.89 -27.85 12.69
N TYR A 424 -67.45 -27.38 11.52
CA TYR A 424 -66.12 -27.64 10.96
C TYR A 424 -65.15 -26.49 11.29
N ASP A 425 -64.96 -26.21 12.58
CA ASP A 425 -64.17 -25.08 13.12
C ASP A 425 -62.86 -25.48 13.83
N HIS A 426 -62.36 -26.67 13.55
CA HIS A 426 -61.09 -27.21 14.06
C HIS A 426 -60.36 -27.99 12.96
N TRP A 427 -59.13 -28.43 13.20
CA TRP A 427 -58.50 -29.48 12.40
C TRP A 427 -59.01 -30.88 12.82
N LEU A 428 -59.19 -31.78 11.85
CA LEU A 428 -59.71 -33.12 12.06
C LEU A 428 -58.71 -34.21 11.61
N PRO A 429 -58.71 -35.39 12.27
CA PRO A 429 -57.91 -36.54 11.87
C PRO A 429 -58.11 -36.93 10.40
N TRP A 430 -57.04 -37.32 9.72
CA TRP A 430 -57.12 -37.78 8.33
C TRP A 430 -58.05 -38.97 8.20
N THR A 431 -58.91 -38.95 7.19
CA THR A 431 -59.89 -40.01 6.95
C THR A 431 -60.07 -40.24 5.45
N GLU A 432 -60.64 -41.39 5.12
CA GLU A 432 -61.05 -41.77 3.76
C GLU A 432 -62.58 -41.92 3.65
N ASN A 433 -63.28 -41.78 4.78
CA ASN A 433 -64.73 -41.73 4.81
C ASN A 433 -65.24 -40.44 4.16
N TRP A 434 -66.26 -40.53 3.34
CA TRP A 434 -66.94 -39.35 2.80
C TRP A 434 -67.79 -38.69 3.89
N PRO A 435 -67.67 -37.37 4.13
CA PRO A 435 -68.43 -36.67 5.16
C PRO A 435 -69.91 -36.56 4.81
N ALA A 436 -70.75 -36.40 5.83
CA ALA A 436 -72.15 -36.05 5.63
C ALA A 436 -72.28 -34.62 5.08
N ALA A 437 -73.15 -34.42 4.08
CA ALA A 437 -73.35 -33.10 3.49
C ALA A 437 -74.02 -32.11 4.48
N CYS A 438 -73.56 -30.87 4.44
CA CYS A 438 -73.98 -29.78 5.33
C CYS A 438 -74.55 -28.58 4.57
N GLY A 439 -75.21 -27.66 5.29
CA GLY A 439 -75.72 -26.41 4.74
C GLY A 439 -77.12 -26.07 5.25
N ILE A 440 -77.93 -25.49 4.36
CA ILE A 440 -79.36 -25.17 4.57
C ILE A 440 -80.21 -25.95 3.56
N GLY A 441 -81.32 -26.51 4.03
CA GLY A 441 -82.31 -27.22 3.21
C GLY A 441 -82.51 -28.67 3.62
N ALA A 442 -83.35 -29.39 2.87
CA ALA A 442 -83.65 -30.81 3.12
C ALA A 442 -82.73 -31.79 2.37
N ASP A 443 -81.92 -31.29 1.43
CA ASP A 443 -81.00 -32.07 0.60
C ASP A 443 -79.69 -31.26 0.34
N PRO A 444 -78.89 -31.01 1.40
CA PRO A 444 -77.64 -30.24 1.32
C PRO A 444 -76.61 -30.89 0.39
N LYS A 445 -75.78 -30.05 -0.25
CA LYS A 445 -74.75 -30.49 -1.23
C LYS A 445 -73.31 -30.10 -0.86
N PHE A 446 -73.12 -29.26 0.15
CA PHE A 446 -71.77 -28.84 0.55
C PHE A 446 -71.12 -29.95 1.39
N VAL A 447 -69.84 -30.22 1.14
CA VAL A 447 -69.04 -31.18 1.89
C VAL A 447 -67.70 -30.56 2.26
N MET A 448 -67.27 -30.79 3.49
CA MET A 448 -66.00 -30.33 4.05
C MET A 448 -65.59 -31.24 5.20
N TYR A 449 -64.30 -31.45 5.39
CA TYR A 449 -63.76 -32.21 6.51
C TYR A 449 -62.29 -31.83 6.74
N PRO A 450 -62.02 -30.66 7.38
CA PRO A 450 -60.69 -30.04 7.35
C PRO A 450 -59.59 -30.93 7.94
N GLN A 451 -58.68 -31.39 7.09
CA GLN A 451 -57.61 -32.33 7.41
C GLN A 451 -56.24 -31.67 7.16
N PRO A 452 -55.41 -31.46 8.20
CA PRO A 452 -54.23 -30.61 8.07
C PRO A 452 -53.14 -31.24 7.20
N ILE A 453 -52.66 -30.46 6.25
CA ILE A 453 -51.34 -30.60 5.61
C ILE A 453 -50.60 -29.29 5.90
N LEU A 454 -49.40 -29.37 6.49
CA LEU A 454 -48.47 -28.23 6.51
C LEU A 454 -47.82 -28.19 5.12
N SER A 455 -48.35 -27.35 4.25
CA SER A 455 -48.15 -27.40 2.80
C SER A 455 -47.00 -26.53 2.30
N ASP A 456 -46.73 -25.41 2.96
CA ASP A 456 -45.63 -24.52 2.57
C ASP A 456 -45.03 -23.72 3.75
N LEU A 457 -43.83 -23.20 3.55
CA LEU A 457 -43.03 -22.42 4.51
C LEU A 457 -42.38 -21.23 3.81
N ALA A 458 -42.61 -20.01 4.32
CA ALA A 458 -41.90 -18.81 3.89
C ALA A 458 -41.16 -18.15 5.07
N PHE A 459 -40.23 -17.24 4.79
CA PHE A 459 -39.46 -16.52 5.80
C PHE A 459 -39.58 -15.01 5.59
N ASP A 460 -39.87 -14.29 6.68
CA ASP A 460 -39.92 -12.82 6.73
C ASP A 460 -38.52 -12.22 6.94
N ASP A 461 -38.37 -10.91 6.71
CA ASP A 461 -37.07 -10.22 6.68
C ASP A 461 -36.41 -10.09 8.06
N ASP A 462 -37.13 -10.42 9.14
CA ASP A 462 -36.61 -10.58 10.51
C ASP A 462 -36.23 -12.05 10.84
N GLY A 463 -36.27 -12.92 9.83
CA GLY A 463 -36.03 -14.37 9.96
C GLY A 463 -37.19 -15.13 10.60
N SER A 464 -38.35 -14.52 10.85
CA SER A 464 -39.55 -15.24 11.31
C SER A 464 -40.08 -16.17 10.23
N MET A 465 -40.64 -17.30 10.66
CA MET A 465 -41.20 -18.31 9.77
C MET A 465 -42.71 -18.10 9.61
N LEU A 466 -43.19 -18.22 8.38
CA LEU A 466 -44.59 -18.15 7.98
C LEU A 466 -45.01 -19.56 7.53
N ILE A 467 -46.12 -20.07 8.05
CA ILE A 467 -46.48 -21.49 8.00
C ILE A 467 -47.86 -21.63 7.35
N GLY A 468 -47.89 -22.20 6.15
CA GLY A 468 -49.12 -22.39 5.38
C GLY A 468 -49.72 -23.77 5.59
N PHE A 469 -51.03 -23.83 5.85
CA PHE A 469 -51.76 -25.09 5.92
C PHE A 469 -52.82 -25.20 4.82
N LEU A 470 -52.81 -26.37 4.17
CA LEU A 470 -53.78 -26.83 3.18
C LEU A 470 -54.73 -27.82 3.86
N ASP A 471 -56.02 -27.76 3.50
CA ASP A 471 -56.95 -28.83 3.79
C ASP A 471 -56.86 -29.95 2.73
N ARG A 472 -56.44 -31.14 3.16
CA ARG A 472 -56.44 -32.36 2.34
C ARG A 472 -57.81 -32.66 1.74
N PHE A 473 -58.92 -32.37 2.42
CA PHE A 473 -60.26 -32.61 1.90
C PHE A 473 -60.58 -31.75 0.67
N GLY A 474 -60.00 -30.55 0.57
CA GLY A 474 -60.05 -29.75 -0.65
C GLY A 474 -59.47 -30.50 -1.87
N HIS A 475 -58.38 -31.24 -1.71
CA HIS A 475 -57.84 -32.12 -2.76
C HIS A 475 -58.62 -33.43 -2.95
N LEU A 476 -59.43 -33.84 -1.97
CA LEU A 476 -60.31 -35.02 -2.05
C LEU A 476 -61.73 -34.70 -2.53
N SER A 477 -61.97 -33.50 -3.05
CA SER A 477 -63.30 -33.06 -3.48
C SER A 477 -63.25 -32.19 -4.75
N GLY A 478 -64.43 -31.78 -5.24
CA GLY A 478 -64.59 -30.95 -6.43
C GLY A 478 -65.91 -30.18 -6.41
N VAL A 479 -66.17 -29.40 -7.46
CA VAL A 479 -67.48 -28.78 -7.73
C VAL A 479 -68.34 -29.75 -8.53
N ALA A 480 -69.62 -29.87 -8.18
CA ALA A 480 -70.63 -30.71 -8.81
C ALA A 480 -70.12 -32.14 -9.18
N ASN A 481 -69.34 -32.77 -8.31
CA ASN A 481 -68.71 -34.08 -8.55
C ASN A 481 -69.29 -35.17 -7.63
N HIS A 482 -69.03 -36.45 -7.95
CA HIS A 482 -69.57 -37.58 -7.17
C HIS A 482 -68.82 -37.80 -5.85
N ASP A 483 -69.43 -38.57 -4.95
CA ASP A 483 -68.69 -39.27 -3.89
C ASP A 483 -67.83 -40.43 -4.46
N PRO A 484 -66.92 -41.03 -3.68
CA PRO A 484 -66.08 -42.15 -4.14
C PRO A 484 -66.86 -43.37 -4.64
N ASN A 485 -68.15 -43.50 -4.28
CA ASN A 485 -69.01 -44.60 -4.72
C ASN A 485 -69.82 -44.24 -5.99
N GLY A 486 -69.57 -43.08 -6.60
CA GLY A 486 -70.26 -42.61 -7.81
C GLY A 486 -71.63 -42.00 -7.57
N ASN A 487 -71.98 -41.60 -6.34
CA ASN A 487 -73.32 -41.09 -6.00
C ASN A 487 -73.33 -39.58 -5.76
N GLY A 488 -74.52 -38.99 -5.87
CA GLY A 488 -74.77 -37.57 -5.62
C GLY A 488 -74.07 -36.64 -6.60
N LEU A 489 -74.18 -35.34 -6.34
CA LEU A 489 -73.32 -34.30 -6.90
C LEU A 489 -73.07 -33.34 -5.73
N TYR A 490 -71.82 -33.14 -5.35
CA TYR A 490 -71.42 -32.40 -4.16
C TYR A 490 -70.45 -31.27 -4.53
N ASP A 491 -70.48 -30.21 -3.72
CA ASP A 491 -69.54 -29.09 -3.80
C ASP A 491 -68.60 -29.12 -2.60
N GLY A 492 -67.33 -29.38 -2.85
CA GLY A 492 -66.27 -29.40 -1.84
C GLY A 492 -65.84 -28.00 -1.41
N PHE A 493 -65.66 -27.83 -0.10
CA PHE A 493 -64.98 -26.68 0.48
C PHE A 493 -63.69 -27.16 1.17
N THR A 494 -62.63 -26.40 0.94
CA THR A 494 -61.39 -26.38 1.73
C THR A 494 -61.53 -25.49 2.96
N GLY A 495 -60.61 -25.58 3.91
CA GLY A 495 -60.45 -24.63 5.00
C GLY A 495 -59.03 -24.71 5.56
N GLY A 496 -58.11 -23.95 4.96
CA GLY A 496 -56.70 -23.84 5.34
C GLY A 496 -56.45 -23.07 6.66
N ASP A 497 -55.21 -22.68 6.89
CA ASP A 497 -54.76 -21.83 8.02
C ASP A 497 -53.44 -21.14 7.61
N LEU A 498 -53.11 -19.98 8.19
CA LEU A 498 -51.84 -19.28 8.00
C LEU A 498 -51.33 -18.74 9.35
N LEU A 499 -50.22 -19.32 9.84
CA LEU A 499 -49.63 -18.98 11.14
C LEU A 499 -48.26 -18.31 11.00
N ARG A 500 -47.90 -17.48 11.99
CA ARG A 500 -46.55 -16.93 12.17
C ARG A 500 -45.83 -17.59 13.35
N ALA A 501 -44.56 -17.95 13.16
CA ALA A 501 -43.63 -18.29 14.23
C ALA A 501 -42.45 -17.32 14.22
N TYR A 502 -42.35 -16.47 15.25
CA TYR A 502 -41.32 -15.45 15.32
C TYR A 502 -39.97 -16.02 15.74
N ASN A 503 -38.90 -15.44 15.20
CA ASN A 503 -37.53 -15.78 15.56
C ASN A 503 -37.07 -14.97 16.78
N ASP A 504 -36.84 -15.63 17.91
CA ASP A 504 -36.18 -15.05 19.08
C ASP A 504 -34.75 -15.59 19.17
N ASN A 505 -33.81 -14.84 18.62
CA ASN A 505 -32.37 -15.11 18.74
C ASN A 505 -31.97 -16.55 18.32
N GLY A 506 -32.57 -17.06 17.24
CA GLY A 506 -32.36 -18.42 16.73
C GLY A 506 -33.34 -19.47 17.26
N THR A 507 -34.26 -19.11 18.15
CA THR A 507 -35.33 -19.99 18.65
C THR A 507 -36.68 -19.55 18.09
N PHE A 508 -37.30 -20.38 17.25
CA PHE A 508 -38.65 -20.12 16.77
C PHE A 508 -39.68 -20.33 17.88
N ARG A 509 -40.67 -19.44 17.98
CA ARG A 509 -41.88 -19.66 18.77
C ARG A 509 -43.11 -19.31 17.95
N LEU A 510 -44.08 -20.21 17.96
CA LEU A 510 -45.40 -19.97 17.39
C LEU A 510 -46.04 -18.75 18.06
N GLU A 511 -46.84 -18.02 17.29
CA GLU A 511 -47.76 -17.02 17.81
C GLU A 511 -48.69 -17.54 18.93
N GLN A 512 -49.23 -16.61 19.72
CA GLN A 512 -50.24 -16.87 20.74
C GLN A 512 -51.21 -15.68 20.84
N ASN A 513 -52.51 -15.92 20.73
CA ASN A 513 -53.57 -14.92 20.80
C ASN A 513 -53.31 -13.71 19.88
N GLY A 514 -53.03 -14.00 18.61
CA GLY A 514 -52.77 -13.05 17.54
C GLY A 514 -51.50 -12.24 17.69
N LYS A 515 -50.49 -12.76 18.38
CA LYS A 515 -49.23 -12.05 18.66
C LYS A 515 -48.01 -12.91 18.40
N ALA A 516 -47.04 -12.32 17.73
CA ALA A 516 -45.77 -12.93 17.36
C ALA A 516 -44.62 -12.02 17.83
N GLY A 517 -44.03 -12.34 18.98
CA GLY A 517 -43.04 -11.48 19.64
C GLY A 517 -43.64 -10.12 20.02
N ASN A 518 -43.07 -9.05 19.47
CA ASN A 518 -43.58 -7.68 19.66
C ASN A 518 -44.71 -7.31 18.66
N LEU A 519 -44.91 -8.10 17.61
CA LEU A 519 -45.92 -7.84 16.58
C LEU A 519 -47.31 -8.27 17.05
N THR A 520 -48.32 -7.52 16.65
CA THR A 520 -49.73 -7.77 16.97
C THR A 520 -50.52 -7.84 15.67
N GLY A 521 -51.15 -8.98 15.43
CA GLY A 521 -51.91 -9.29 14.23
C GLY A 521 -53.34 -8.77 14.24
N SER A 522 -54.14 -9.20 13.26
CA SER A 522 -55.50 -8.70 13.04
C SER A 522 -56.60 -9.50 13.74
N GLY A 523 -56.33 -10.75 14.15
CA GLY A 523 -57.28 -11.68 14.79
C GLY A 523 -57.19 -11.78 16.32
N VAL A 524 -56.51 -10.84 17.00
CA VAL A 524 -56.34 -10.90 18.48
C VAL A 524 -57.68 -11.10 19.20
N SER A 525 -57.81 -12.23 19.89
CA SER A 525 -58.99 -12.61 20.68
C SER A 525 -60.29 -12.75 19.88
N ASN A 526 -60.22 -13.18 18.60
CA ASN A 526 -61.37 -13.67 17.83
C ASN A 526 -61.88 -15.06 18.30
N ASN A 527 -61.14 -15.76 19.19
CA ASN A 527 -61.42 -17.13 19.64
C ASN A 527 -61.15 -18.21 18.58
N GLU A 528 -60.18 -17.94 17.71
CA GLU A 528 -59.71 -18.76 16.59
C GLU A 528 -58.17 -18.73 16.67
N GLY A 529 -57.44 -19.76 16.26
CA GLY A 529 -55.98 -19.81 16.26
C GLY A 529 -55.32 -20.18 17.61
N PRO A 530 -53.97 -20.34 17.61
CA PRO A 530 -53.20 -20.70 18.80
C PRO A 530 -53.43 -19.75 19.99
N GLY A 531 -53.93 -20.28 21.10
CA GLY A 531 -54.24 -19.46 22.29
C GLY A 531 -55.45 -18.54 22.16
N GLY A 532 -56.28 -18.70 21.12
CA GLY A 532 -57.56 -17.99 20.94
C GLY A 532 -57.47 -16.66 20.18
N GLY A 533 -56.43 -16.46 19.37
CA GLY A 533 -56.38 -15.44 18.32
C GLY A 533 -55.38 -15.84 17.22
N GLU A 534 -55.71 -15.68 15.93
CA GLU A 534 -54.72 -15.70 14.84
C GLU A 534 -54.04 -14.33 14.64
N PHE A 535 -52.80 -14.36 14.16
CA PHE A 535 -52.11 -13.19 13.64
C PHE A 535 -52.79 -12.72 12.35
N TYR A 536 -53.24 -13.65 11.50
CA TYR A 536 -53.76 -13.39 10.16
C TYR A 536 -55.29 -13.40 10.01
N GLY A 537 -56.05 -13.39 11.13
CA GLY A 537 -57.52 -13.53 11.33
C GLY A 537 -58.50 -12.60 10.55
N LYS A 538 -58.20 -12.39 9.28
CA LYS A 538 -58.98 -11.81 8.19
C LYS A 538 -58.92 -12.72 6.94
N ASP A 539 -58.39 -13.92 7.07
CA ASP A 539 -58.47 -15.11 6.20
C ASP A 539 -59.89 -15.58 5.86
N ARG A 540 -60.91 -14.91 6.38
CA ARG A 540 -62.33 -15.03 6.08
C ARG A 540 -62.80 -14.46 4.73
N TRP A 541 -64.04 -14.79 4.36
CA TRP A 541 -64.83 -14.13 3.30
C TRP A 541 -66.10 -13.48 3.83
N VAL A 542 -66.48 -12.36 3.20
CA VAL A 542 -67.67 -11.57 3.53
C VAL A 542 -68.66 -11.60 2.37
N PHE A 543 -69.92 -11.87 2.67
CA PHE A 543 -71.04 -11.91 1.72
C PHE A 543 -72.22 -11.11 2.24
N PHE A 544 -72.69 -10.15 1.44
CA PHE A 544 -73.74 -9.18 1.80
C PHE A 544 -73.55 -8.58 3.20
N GLY A 545 -72.31 -8.22 3.53
CA GLY A 545 -71.92 -7.59 4.80
C GLY A 545 -71.79 -8.52 6.02
N ASN A 546 -71.95 -9.83 5.86
CA ASN A 546 -71.77 -10.84 6.93
C ASN A 546 -70.55 -11.70 6.63
N VAL A 547 -69.83 -12.17 7.66
CA VAL A 547 -68.84 -13.24 7.47
C VAL A 547 -69.59 -14.53 7.10
N ALA A 548 -69.20 -15.16 6.00
CA ALA A 548 -69.85 -16.38 5.50
C ALA A 548 -68.92 -17.60 5.56
N HIS A 549 -67.62 -17.40 5.30
CA HIS A 549 -66.55 -18.37 5.59
C HIS A 549 -65.61 -17.69 6.56
N ALA A 550 -65.19 -18.35 7.64
CA ALA A 550 -64.14 -17.81 8.50
C ALA A 550 -62.75 -18.22 8.01
N GLU A 551 -62.60 -19.42 7.43
CA GLU A 551 -61.37 -19.88 6.77
C GLU A 551 -61.52 -19.90 5.24
N VAL A 552 -60.63 -19.23 4.49
CA VAL A 552 -60.59 -19.37 3.02
C VAL A 552 -59.23 -19.65 2.37
N THR A 553 -58.16 -19.81 3.16
CA THR A 553 -56.81 -20.06 2.65
C THR A 553 -56.64 -21.50 2.12
N ASN A 554 -55.62 -21.71 1.29
CA ASN A 554 -55.25 -23.00 0.68
C ASN A 554 -53.75 -23.34 0.82
N GLY A 555 -53.03 -22.66 1.71
CA GLY A 555 -51.76 -23.15 2.26
C GLY A 555 -50.51 -23.05 1.40
N ALA A 556 -50.59 -22.62 0.13
CA ALA A 556 -49.41 -22.17 -0.62
C ALA A 556 -48.97 -20.79 -0.12
N LEU A 557 -47.67 -20.46 -0.15
CA LEU A 557 -47.16 -19.15 0.28
C LEU A 557 -46.25 -18.49 -0.76
N THR A 558 -46.16 -17.16 -0.70
CA THR A 558 -45.09 -16.39 -1.34
C THR A 558 -44.78 -15.14 -0.53
N LYS A 559 -43.55 -15.06 -0.04
CA LYS A 559 -42.90 -13.83 0.46
C LYS A 559 -41.86 -13.40 -0.56
N VAL A 560 -41.81 -12.10 -0.86
CA VAL A 560 -40.67 -11.48 -1.55
C VAL A 560 -39.85 -10.74 -0.50
N PRO A 561 -38.52 -10.92 -0.43
CA PRO A 561 -37.70 -10.21 0.55
C PRO A 561 -37.79 -8.69 0.39
N GLY A 562 -37.76 -7.97 1.51
CA GLY A 562 -38.01 -6.53 1.58
C GLY A 562 -39.47 -6.09 1.33
N TYR A 563 -40.35 -6.97 0.87
CA TYR A 563 -41.78 -6.68 0.72
C TYR A 563 -42.57 -7.06 1.97
N ASP A 564 -43.44 -6.15 2.40
CA ASP A 564 -44.28 -6.35 3.60
C ASP A 564 -45.49 -7.29 3.36
N ASP A 565 -45.60 -7.90 2.16
CA ASP A 565 -46.68 -8.79 1.72
C ASP A 565 -46.32 -10.29 1.88
N ILE A 566 -47.21 -11.07 2.49
CA ILE A 566 -47.30 -12.53 2.35
C ILE A 566 -48.54 -12.90 1.55
N ILE A 567 -48.34 -13.59 0.43
CA ILE A 567 -49.38 -14.06 -0.48
C ILE A 567 -49.72 -15.50 -0.11
N THR A 568 -51.01 -15.87 -0.12
CA THR A 568 -51.47 -17.26 -0.06
C THR A 568 -52.58 -17.54 -1.07
N SER A 569 -52.68 -18.78 -1.56
CA SER A 569 -53.81 -19.22 -2.38
C SER A 569 -55.09 -19.30 -1.53
N ALA A 570 -56.25 -19.03 -2.14
CA ALA A 570 -57.52 -18.95 -1.43
C ALA A 570 -58.72 -19.19 -2.36
N PHE A 571 -59.86 -19.57 -1.76
CA PHE A 571 -61.18 -19.50 -2.42
C PHE A 571 -61.94 -18.25 -1.96
N ASP A 572 -62.93 -17.81 -2.73
CA ASP A 572 -63.71 -16.58 -2.48
C ASP A 572 -62.86 -15.41 -1.92
N PRO A 573 -61.66 -15.07 -2.47
CA PRO A 573 -60.73 -14.15 -1.80
C PRO A 573 -61.19 -12.69 -1.75
N ILE A 574 -62.27 -12.34 -2.45
CA ILE A 574 -62.82 -10.98 -2.51
C ILE A 574 -64.29 -11.00 -2.09
N THR A 575 -64.63 -10.08 -1.17
CA THR A 575 -65.99 -9.79 -0.70
C THR A 575 -67.00 -9.76 -1.85
N ASP A 576 -68.14 -10.43 -1.66
CA ASP A 576 -69.22 -10.57 -2.65
C ASP A 576 -68.89 -11.32 -3.97
N VAL A 577 -67.65 -11.79 -4.19
CA VAL A 577 -67.28 -12.62 -5.35
C VAL A 577 -67.36 -14.12 -5.01
N TYR A 578 -68.55 -14.70 -5.24
CA TYR A 578 -68.89 -16.07 -4.89
C TYR A 578 -68.36 -17.14 -5.86
N GLN A 579 -67.96 -18.30 -5.32
CA GLN A 579 -67.38 -19.45 -6.04
C GLN A 579 -66.23 -19.04 -6.95
N SER A 580 -65.17 -18.49 -6.33
CA SER A 580 -63.96 -18.07 -7.01
C SER A 580 -62.69 -18.67 -6.40
N GLY A 581 -61.62 -18.72 -7.20
CA GLY A 581 -60.28 -19.11 -6.77
C GLY A 581 -59.28 -18.00 -7.08
N GLY A 582 -58.32 -17.78 -6.19
CA GLY A 582 -57.30 -16.76 -6.37
C GLY A 582 -56.35 -16.66 -5.18
N LEU A 583 -55.98 -15.43 -4.82
CA LEU A 583 -55.00 -15.11 -3.80
C LEU A 583 -55.57 -14.14 -2.76
N LYS A 584 -55.23 -14.35 -1.48
CA LYS A 584 -55.27 -13.31 -0.45
C LYS A 584 -53.84 -12.88 -0.12
N VAL A 585 -53.64 -11.60 0.17
CA VAL A 585 -52.34 -11.06 0.56
C VAL A 585 -52.49 -10.31 1.88
N PHE A 586 -51.61 -10.63 2.82
CA PHE A 586 -51.60 -10.02 4.16
C PHE A 586 -50.30 -9.29 4.41
N ASN A 587 -50.37 -8.23 5.21
CA ASN A 587 -49.19 -7.53 5.70
C ASN A 587 -48.49 -8.37 6.79
N VAL A 588 -47.21 -8.72 6.61
CA VAL A 588 -46.49 -9.60 7.54
C VAL A 588 -46.25 -9.02 8.93
N LYS A 589 -46.30 -7.70 9.10
CA LYS A 589 -46.04 -7.01 10.39
C LYS A 589 -47.31 -6.78 11.22
N THR A 590 -48.49 -6.77 10.59
CA THR A 590 -49.79 -6.45 11.23
C THR A 590 -50.89 -7.50 11.00
N GLY A 591 -50.64 -8.50 10.15
CA GLY A 591 -51.58 -9.57 9.83
C GLY A 591 -52.89 -9.10 9.17
N ALA A 592 -52.96 -7.85 8.72
CA ALA A 592 -54.12 -7.30 8.03
C ALA A 592 -54.07 -7.61 6.53
N GLU A 593 -55.23 -7.81 5.89
CA GLU A 593 -55.33 -7.86 4.42
C GLU A 593 -54.71 -6.59 3.78
N SER A 594 -53.84 -6.82 2.81
CA SER A 594 -53.14 -5.82 1.99
C SER A 594 -53.92 -5.61 0.69
N ARG A 595 -54.11 -6.70 -0.07
CA ARG A 595 -54.82 -6.75 -1.37
C ARG A 595 -55.23 -8.19 -1.66
N ASN A 596 -56.33 -8.39 -2.37
CA ASN A 596 -56.79 -9.73 -2.76
C ASN A 596 -57.04 -9.76 -4.28
N TYR A 597 -56.86 -10.94 -4.90
CA TYR A 597 -57.00 -11.14 -6.34
C TYR A 597 -57.81 -12.40 -6.65
N VAL A 598 -58.85 -12.29 -7.47
CA VAL A 598 -59.58 -13.44 -8.03
C VAL A 598 -58.99 -13.80 -9.39
N LEU A 599 -58.40 -14.98 -9.48
CA LEU A 599 -57.80 -15.52 -10.71
C LEU A 599 -58.88 -16.10 -11.64
N TYR A 600 -59.86 -16.81 -11.07
CA TYR A 600 -61.07 -17.25 -11.78
C TYR A 600 -62.31 -17.18 -10.89
N THR A 601 -63.47 -16.85 -11.48
CA THR A 601 -64.79 -17.22 -10.97
C THR A 601 -65.21 -18.57 -11.55
N ILE A 602 -66.23 -19.23 -10.98
CA ILE A 602 -66.69 -20.55 -11.44
C ILE A 602 -66.87 -20.62 -12.96
N ASN A 603 -66.06 -21.49 -13.56
CA ASN A 603 -65.97 -21.75 -14.99
C ASN A 603 -66.01 -23.28 -15.18
N PRO A 604 -66.62 -23.84 -16.26
CA PRO A 604 -66.78 -25.29 -16.37
C PRO A 604 -65.42 -26.02 -16.38
N GLY A 605 -65.24 -26.94 -15.44
CA GLY A 605 -63.99 -27.65 -15.20
C GLY A 605 -63.06 -27.06 -14.14
N SER A 606 -63.37 -25.88 -13.59
CA SER A 606 -62.68 -25.34 -12.41
C SER A 606 -63.14 -26.04 -11.12
N PHE A 607 -62.28 -26.08 -10.12
CA PHE A 607 -62.56 -26.71 -8.82
C PHE A 607 -63.23 -25.79 -7.80
N GLY A 608 -63.48 -24.51 -8.13
CA GLY A 608 -64.14 -23.55 -7.26
C GLY A 608 -63.49 -23.46 -5.88
N LYS A 609 -64.20 -23.95 -4.85
CA LYS A 609 -63.78 -23.94 -3.43
C LYS A 609 -63.00 -25.17 -2.99
N ALA A 610 -62.96 -26.22 -3.80
CA ALA A 610 -62.27 -27.47 -3.49
C ALA A 610 -60.80 -27.40 -3.93
N SER A 611 -60.00 -26.52 -3.29
CA SER A 611 -58.56 -26.30 -3.54
C SER A 611 -58.17 -26.38 -5.02
N GLY A 612 -58.65 -25.43 -5.83
CA GLY A 612 -58.45 -25.45 -7.29
C GLY A 612 -57.20 -24.74 -7.81
N LEU A 613 -56.28 -24.36 -6.93
CA LEU A 613 -55.00 -23.73 -7.22
C LEU A 613 -53.89 -24.46 -6.46
N GLY A 614 -52.71 -24.55 -7.08
CA GLY A 614 -51.52 -25.12 -6.45
C GLY A 614 -50.68 -24.09 -5.70
N ASP A 615 -49.37 -24.31 -5.76
CA ASP A 615 -48.33 -23.48 -5.15
C ASP A 615 -48.18 -22.09 -5.81
N ASN A 616 -47.40 -21.17 -5.22
CA ASN A 616 -47.12 -19.85 -5.78
C ASN A 616 -45.62 -19.59 -5.85
N GLN A 617 -45.13 -19.15 -7.02
CA GLN A 617 -43.70 -18.85 -7.21
C GLN A 617 -43.50 -17.42 -7.76
N PRO A 618 -42.75 -16.54 -7.07
CA PRO A 618 -42.31 -15.27 -7.62
C PRO A 618 -41.16 -15.47 -8.61
N LEU A 619 -41.21 -14.77 -9.74
CA LEU A 619 -40.19 -14.84 -10.80
C LEU A 619 -39.12 -13.76 -10.59
N CYS A 620 -38.31 -13.94 -9.53
CA CYS A 620 -37.18 -13.07 -9.23
C CYS A 620 -35.96 -13.40 -10.12
N ASP A 621 -35.41 -12.39 -10.80
CA ASP A 621 -34.22 -12.52 -11.63
C ASP A 621 -32.97 -12.93 -10.82
N PRO A 622 -31.92 -13.46 -11.46
CA PRO A 622 -30.65 -13.71 -10.77
C PRO A 622 -30.02 -12.38 -10.37
N ALA A 623 -29.42 -12.34 -9.18
CA ALA A 623 -28.72 -11.15 -8.71
C ALA A 623 -27.59 -10.75 -9.68
N PRO A 624 -27.52 -9.49 -10.15
CA PRO A 624 -26.42 -9.02 -10.98
C PRO A 624 -25.07 -9.17 -10.28
N VAL A 625 -23.99 -9.21 -11.07
CA VAL A 625 -22.61 -9.14 -10.58
C VAL A 625 -21.97 -7.85 -11.08
N GLU A 626 -21.17 -7.25 -10.21
CA GLU A 626 -20.33 -6.08 -10.42
C GLU A 626 -18.87 -6.40 -10.06
N ILE A 627 -17.92 -5.86 -10.83
CA ILE A 627 -16.47 -6.02 -10.59
C ILE A 627 -15.71 -4.71 -10.77
N GLY A 628 -14.55 -4.62 -10.12
CA GLY A 628 -13.61 -3.50 -10.15
C GLY A 628 -13.15 -3.19 -8.74
N ASN A 629 -12.60 -2.00 -8.50
CA ASN A 629 -12.83 -1.23 -7.27
C ASN A 629 -12.19 0.16 -7.43
N ARG A 630 -10.86 0.27 -7.33
CA ARG A 630 -10.16 1.56 -7.21
C ARG A 630 -8.78 1.58 -7.88
N LEU A 631 -8.41 2.75 -8.36
CA LEU A 631 -7.07 3.10 -8.86
C LEU A 631 -6.46 4.21 -8.01
N TRP A 632 -5.40 3.91 -7.26
CA TRP A 632 -4.75 4.86 -6.35
C TRP A 632 -3.26 5.08 -6.62
N PHE A 633 -2.76 6.19 -6.06
CA PHE A 633 -1.34 6.49 -6.01
C PHE A 633 -0.74 5.88 -4.74
N ASP A 634 -0.06 4.75 -4.93
CA ASP A 634 0.73 4.09 -3.88
C ASP A 634 1.96 4.95 -3.58
N ASP A 635 1.92 5.66 -2.46
CA ASP A 635 2.93 6.64 -2.08
C ASP A 635 4.16 5.93 -1.52
N ASN A 636 3.93 4.91 -0.69
CA ASN A 636 4.97 4.23 0.06
C ASN A 636 5.69 3.11 -0.73
N ARG A 637 5.04 2.60 -1.78
CA ARG A 637 5.43 1.51 -2.70
C ARG A 637 5.37 0.10 -2.09
N ASP A 638 4.51 -0.13 -1.09
CA ASP A 638 4.24 -1.45 -0.50
C ASP A 638 3.13 -2.24 -1.23
N GLY A 639 2.39 -1.59 -2.13
CA GLY A 639 1.29 -2.15 -2.89
C GLY A 639 -0.07 -2.17 -2.17
N ILE A 640 -0.18 -1.56 -0.99
CA ILE A 640 -1.38 -1.63 -0.12
C ILE A 640 -2.06 -0.27 -0.03
N GLN A 641 -3.38 -0.23 -0.21
CA GLN A 641 -4.18 1.01 -0.16
C GLN A 641 -4.21 1.65 1.24
N ASP A 642 -3.23 2.48 1.58
CA ASP A 642 -3.22 3.16 2.88
C ASP A 642 -4.26 4.28 2.99
N ALA A 643 -4.74 4.54 4.21
CA ALA A 643 -5.81 5.50 4.47
C ALA A 643 -5.52 6.94 4.02
N TYR A 644 -4.24 7.30 3.87
CA TYR A 644 -3.81 8.61 3.40
C TYR A 644 -3.55 8.70 1.89
N GLU A 645 -3.64 7.59 1.15
CA GLU A 645 -3.19 7.51 -0.24
C GLU A 645 -4.31 7.89 -1.23
N PRO A 646 -4.09 8.88 -2.11
CA PRO A 646 -5.15 9.46 -2.93
C PRO A 646 -5.47 8.59 -4.16
N GLY A 647 -6.74 8.61 -4.54
CA GLY A 647 -7.21 8.05 -5.81
C GLY A 647 -6.77 8.84 -7.04
N ILE A 648 -6.79 8.19 -8.20
CA ILE A 648 -6.38 8.77 -9.48
C ILE A 648 -7.55 8.75 -10.48
N ASP A 649 -8.28 9.85 -10.55
CA ASP A 649 -9.40 10.04 -11.49
C ASP A 649 -8.94 10.32 -12.94
N GLY A 650 -9.79 9.98 -13.91
CA GLY A 650 -9.60 10.30 -15.33
C GLY A 650 -8.79 9.27 -16.14
N ILE A 651 -8.48 8.11 -15.58
CA ILE A 651 -7.83 6.99 -16.27
C ILE A 651 -8.89 6.16 -16.99
N VAL A 652 -8.70 5.85 -18.28
CA VAL A 652 -9.57 4.91 -18.99
C VAL A 652 -9.10 3.47 -18.72
N LEU A 653 -10.05 2.63 -18.33
CA LEU A 653 -9.89 1.19 -18.12
C LEU A 653 -10.82 0.44 -19.08
N THR A 654 -10.37 -0.65 -19.68
CA THR A 654 -11.15 -1.45 -20.66
C THR A 654 -11.42 -2.86 -20.15
N LEU A 655 -12.63 -3.36 -20.37
CA LEU A 655 -13.00 -4.74 -20.03
C LEU A 655 -12.98 -5.60 -21.29
N HIS A 656 -12.24 -6.70 -21.24
CA HIS A 656 -12.07 -7.67 -22.32
C HIS A 656 -12.70 -9.01 -21.93
N ASP A 657 -13.54 -9.56 -22.80
CA ASP A 657 -14.10 -10.91 -22.65
C ASP A 657 -13.08 -11.94 -23.18
N MET A 658 -12.50 -12.72 -22.29
CA MET A 658 -11.43 -13.67 -22.62
C MET A 658 -11.98 -14.98 -23.20
N GLN A 659 -13.24 -15.32 -22.93
CA GLN A 659 -13.91 -16.48 -23.55
C GLN A 659 -14.37 -16.15 -24.97
N ALA A 660 -14.72 -14.89 -25.25
CA ALA A 660 -14.94 -14.35 -26.59
C ALA A 660 -13.62 -13.95 -27.32
N GLY A 661 -12.46 -14.43 -26.87
CA GLY A 661 -11.18 -14.24 -27.58
C GLY A 661 -10.46 -12.91 -27.32
N GLY A 662 -10.74 -12.25 -26.20
CA GLY A 662 -10.10 -10.99 -25.77
C GLY A 662 -10.73 -9.72 -26.35
N ILE A 663 -11.95 -9.80 -26.86
CA ILE A 663 -12.69 -8.66 -27.42
C ILE A 663 -13.02 -7.66 -26.30
N GLN A 664 -12.75 -6.38 -26.55
CA GLN A 664 -13.19 -5.32 -25.64
C GLN A 664 -14.72 -5.19 -25.71
N ILE A 665 -15.40 -5.38 -24.58
CA ILE A 665 -16.87 -5.27 -24.48
C ILE A 665 -17.34 -3.99 -23.76
N ALA A 666 -16.50 -3.40 -22.90
CA ALA A 666 -16.82 -2.18 -22.17
C ALA A 666 -15.58 -1.32 -21.89
N SER A 667 -15.81 -0.12 -21.35
CA SER A 667 -14.76 0.75 -20.81
C SER A 667 -15.32 1.64 -19.71
N GLN A 668 -14.55 1.83 -18.64
CA GLN A 668 -14.82 2.82 -17.59
C GLN A 668 -13.76 3.92 -17.60
N THR A 669 -14.03 5.00 -16.85
CA THR A 669 -13.04 6.05 -16.58
C THR A 669 -13.08 6.35 -15.09
N THR A 670 -11.93 6.29 -14.41
CA THR A 670 -11.88 6.39 -12.95
C THR A 670 -12.42 7.73 -12.42
N HIS A 671 -13.15 7.70 -11.30
CA HIS A 671 -13.78 8.87 -10.69
C HIS A 671 -13.86 8.79 -9.16
N ASP A 672 -14.31 9.88 -8.52
CA ASP A 672 -14.63 9.98 -7.08
C ASP A 672 -13.56 9.47 -6.10
N GLY A 673 -12.28 9.56 -6.47
CA GLY A 673 -11.18 9.00 -5.69
C GLY A 673 -10.66 7.69 -6.29
N GLY A 674 -10.58 7.64 -7.62
CA GLY A 674 -9.98 6.55 -8.39
C GLY A 674 -10.88 5.35 -8.69
N GLN A 675 -12.14 5.39 -8.27
CA GLN A 675 -13.07 4.26 -8.34
C GLN A 675 -13.48 3.92 -9.78
N PHE A 676 -13.79 2.66 -10.04
CA PHE A 676 -14.32 2.17 -11.32
C PHE A 676 -15.09 0.86 -11.16
N TYR A 677 -16.22 0.71 -11.86
CA TYR A 677 -17.10 -0.46 -11.71
C TYR A 677 -17.71 -0.91 -13.06
N PHE A 678 -17.57 -2.20 -13.35
CA PHE A 678 -18.20 -2.88 -14.49
C PHE A 678 -19.39 -3.70 -13.99
N ASN A 679 -20.59 -3.43 -14.50
CA ASN A 679 -21.85 -4.01 -14.02
C ASN A 679 -22.90 -4.14 -15.14
N SER A 680 -24.12 -4.53 -14.77
CA SER A 680 -25.28 -4.68 -15.67
C SER A 680 -25.69 -3.42 -16.45
N THR A 681 -25.30 -2.22 -15.98
CA THR A 681 -25.59 -0.94 -16.65
C THR A 681 -24.44 -0.44 -17.52
N THR A 682 -23.19 -0.77 -17.17
CA THR A 682 -21.99 -0.31 -17.87
C THR A 682 -21.42 -1.32 -18.89
N VAL A 683 -21.83 -2.59 -18.82
CA VAL A 683 -21.47 -3.65 -19.76
C VAL A 683 -22.69 -4.02 -20.61
N PRO A 684 -22.63 -3.94 -21.96
CA PRO A 684 -23.76 -4.33 -22.82
C PRO A 684 -24.11 -5.81 -22.67
N GLY A 685 -25.30 -6.10 -22.13
CA GLY A 685 -25.75 -7.46 -21.80
C GLY A 685 -25.37 -7.93 -20.39
N GLY A 686 -24.65 -7.11 -19.63
CA GLY A 686 -24.18 -7.40 -18.28
C GLY A 686 -22.96 -8.32 -18.22
N LEU A 687 -22.46 -8.54 -17.00
CA LEU A 687 -21.45 -9.55 -16.72
C LEU A 687 -22.08 -10.94 -16.63
N GLN A 688 -21.39 -11.94 -17.15
CA GLN A 688 -21.75 -13.35 -17.02
C GLN A 688 -21.15 -13.93 -15.74
N PHE A 689 -21.75 -14.97 -15.17
CA PHE A 689 -21.32 -15.61 -13.91
C PHE A 689 -20.27 -16.70 -14.19
N GLY A 690 -19.25 -16.84 -13.34
CA GLY A 690 -18.17 -17.83 -13.55
C GLY A 690 -17.32 -17.56 -14.79
N HIS A 691 -17.24 -16.31 -15.25
CA HIS A 691 -16.78 -15.94 -16.59
C HIS A 691 -15.46 -15.18 -16.55
N SER A 692 -14.58 -15.48 -17.51
CA SER A 692 -13.21 -14.96 -17.51
C SER A 692 -13.10 -13.65 -18.30
N TYR A 693 -12.64 -12.60 -17.62
CA TYR A 693 -12.44 -11.26 -18.17
C TYR A 693 -11.02 -10.74 -17.88
N GLU A 694 -10.59 -9.71 -18.60
CA GLU A 694 -9.44 -8.90 -18.23
C GLU A 694 -9.83 -7.42 -18.14
N ILE A 695 -9.51 -6.77 -17.01
CA ILE A 695 -9.54 -5.32 -16.85
C ILE A 695 -8.15 -4.80 -17.24
N ARG A 696 -8.08 -3.84 -18.18
CA ARG A 696 -6.81 -3.33 -18.71
C ARG A 696 -6.69 -1.81 -18.61
N MET A 697 -5.52 -1.33 -18.23
CA MET A 697 -5.10 0.07 -18.31
C MET A 697 -3.98 0.22 -19.35
N ASP A 698 -4.18 1.02 -20.39
CA ASP A 698 -3.09 1.41 -21.30
C ASP A 698 -2.12 2.36 -20.56
N THR A 699 -0.86 1.96 -20.43
CA THR A 699 0.16 2.73 -19.69
C THR A 699 0.62 3.99 -20.43
N THR A 700 0.32 4.15 -21.72
CA THR A 700 0.60 5.37 -22.49
C THR A 700 -0.22 6.57 -22.03
N GLN A 701 -1.26 6.35 -21.21
CA GLN A 701 -1.99 7.40 -20.51
C GLN A 701 -1.14 8.10 -19.43
N LEU A 702 -0.23 7.36 -18.77
CA LEU A 702 0.44 7.83 -17.55
C LEU A 702 1.36 9.05 -17.75
N PRO A 703 2.16 9.17 -18.83
CA PRO A 703 3.00 10.35 -19.07
C PRO A 703 2.24 11.68 -19.32
N LEU A 704 0.90 11.63 -19.41
CA LEU A 704 0.04 12.80 -19.65
C LEU A 704 -0.51 13.41 -18.34
N LEU A 705 -0.12 12.88 -17.17
CA LEU A 705 -0.78 13.15 -15.90
C LEU A 705 0.14 13.78 -14.85
N ASP A 706 -0.38 14.83 -14.21
CA ASP A 706 0.14 15.39 -12.97
C ASP A 706 -0.63 14.77 -11.79
N ILE A 707 0.00 13.85 -11.05
CA ILE A 707 -0.55 13.15 -9.88
C ILE A 707 0.23 13.59 -8.65
N THR A 708 -0.45 13.93 -7.56
CA THR A 708 0.19 14.43 -6.34
C THR A 708 -0.41 13.80 -5.09
N LEU A 709 0.30 13.89 -3.97
CA LEU A 709 -0.21 13.54 -2.65
C LEU A 709 -1.45 14.36 -2.21
N ALA A 710 -1.76 15.47 -2.87
CA ALA A 710 -3.01 16.21 -2.69
C ALA A 710 -4.15 15.69 -3.59
N GLY A 711 -3.94 14.56 -4.27
CA GLY A 711 -4.83 14.00 -5.27
C GLY A 711 -4.62 14.59 -6.67
N THR A 712 -5.66 14.44 -7.50
CA THR A 712 -5.72 15.00 -8.85
C THR A 712 -6.25 16.44 -8.82
N LYS A 713 -5.84 17.30 -9.76
CA LYS A 713 -6.35 18.67 -9.85
C LYS A 713 -7.23 18.86 -11.09
N PRO A 714 -8.56 18.99 -10.93
CA PRO A 714 -9.46 19.31 -12.04
C PRO A 714 -9.19 20.70 -12.62
N ILE A 715 -9.43 20.86 -13.93
CA ILE A 715 -9.62 22.19 -14.53
C ILE A 715 -11.03 22.68 -14.18
N THR A 716 -11.16 23.93 -13.72
CA THR A 716 -12.45 24.62 -13.56
C THR A 716 -13.16 24.77 -14.92
N PRO A 717 -14.39 24.27 -15.11
CA PRO A 717 -15.03 24.24 -16.43
C PRO A 717 -15.16 25.61 -17.10
N ALA A 718 -14.74 25.70 -18.36
CA ALA A 718 -15.09 26.83 -19.22
C ALA A 718 -16.56 26.72 -19.65
N ALA A 719 -17.28 27.84 -19.68
CA ALA A 719 -18.73 27.88 -19.86
C ALA A 719 -19.20 27.69 -21.32
N SER A 720 -18.93 26.52 -21.90
CA SER A 720 -19.49 26.09 -23.20
C SER A 720 -19.55 24.56 -23.30
N GLY A 721 -20.77 24.00 -23.32
CA GLY A 721 -20.99 22.56 -23.25
C GLY A 721 -20.59 21.79 -24.52
N GLY A 722 -19.75 20.79 -24.35
CA GLY A 722 -19.42 19.79 -25.39
C GLY A 722 -18.99 18.46 -24.76
N ARG A 723 -18.94 17.37 -25.53
CA ARG A 723 -18.63 16.00 -25.04
C ARG A 723 -17.22 15.80 -24.44
N LEU A 724 -16.42 16.87 -24.36
CA LEU A 724 -15.12 16.91 -23.65
C LEU A 724 -15.19 17.68 -22.31
N SER A 725 -16.24 18.49 -22.07
CA SER A 725 -16.43 19.24 -20.81
C SER A 725 -16.97 18.39 -19.64
N ALA A 726 -17.31 17.12 -19.91
CA ALA A 726 -17.69 16.11 -18.92
C ALA A 726 -16.56 15.10 -18.65
N ARG A 727 -15.31 15.44 -18.98
CA ARG A 727 -14.12 14.63 -18.69
C ARG A 727 -13.14 15.45 -17.86
N GLY A 728 -12.50 14.82 -16.87
CA GLY A 728 -11.49 15.43 -16.00
C GLY A 728 -10.16 15.71 -16.72
N ALA A 729 -10.16 16.57 -17.73
CA ALA A 729 -8.93 17.10 -18.31
C ALA A 729 -8.13 17.83 -17.22
N ARG A 730 -6.82 17.58 -17.17
CA ARG A 730 -5.87 18.21 -16.23
C ARG A 730 -5.07 19.29 -16.93
N LEU A 731 -4.63 20.30 -16.18
CA LEU A 731 -3.52 21.15 -16.61
C LEU A 731 -2.23 20.34 -16.53
N SER A 732 -1.37 20.43 -17.55
CA SER A 732 0.01 19.97 -17.43
C SER A 732 0.78 20.91 -16.50
N ALA A 733 1.40 20.37 -15.45
CA ALA A 733 2.36 21.13 -14.66
C ALA A 733 3.57 21.55 -15.54
N PRO A 734 4.24 22.68 -15.26
CA PRO A 734 5.46 23.10 -15.97
C PRO A 734 6.61 22.09 -15.90
N THR A 735 6.56 21.16 -14.95
CA THR A 735 7.53 20.09 -14.70
C THR A 735 6.79 18.77 -14.54
N SER A 736 6.85 17.89 -15.55
CA SER A 736 6.20 16.58 -15.47
C SER A 736 6.96 15.60 -14.56
N GLN A 737 6.21 14.88 -13.72
CA GLN A 737 6.67 13.58 -13.20
C GLN A 737 6.83 12.64 -14.40
N ARG A 738 8.06 12.18 -14.66
CA ARG A 738 8.38 11.52 -15.94
C ARG A 738 8.16 10.00 -15.96
N TYR A 739 8.09 9.36 -14.79
CA TYR A 739 8.04 7.90 -14.67
C TYR A 739 7.16 7.49 -13.50
N TYR A 740 5.97 7.00 -13.84
CA TYR A 740 5.17 6.15 -12.96
C TYR A 740 5.53 4.67 -13.20
N SER A 741 5.22 3.79 -12.27
CA SER A 741 5.35 2.33 -12.42
C SER A 741 4.28 1.62 -11.62
N LEU A 742 3.96 0.39 -12.04
CA LEU A 742 2.95 -0.44 -11.40
C LEU A 742 3.44 -0.95 -10.03
N SER A 743 2.53 -0.99 -9.06
CA SER A 743 2.81 -1.49 -7.71
C SER A 743 3.08 -3.00 -7.65
N PRO A 744 3.72 -3.51 -6.58
CA PRO A 744 3.92 -4.94 -6.40
C PRO A 744 2.57 -5.64 -6.15
N ALA A 745 2.19 -6.57 -7.02
CA ALA A 745 0.89 -7.23 -6.94
C ALA A 745 0.80 -8.37 -5.90
N ASN A 746 -0.42 -8.73 -5.48
CA ASN A 746 -0.79 -9.94 -4.73
C ASN A 746 0.05 -10.15 -3.43
N ARG A 747 -0.16 -9.27 -2.45
CA ARG A 747 0.66 -9.05 -1.25
C ARG A 747 0.16 -9.85 -0.04
N GLY A 748 0.16 -11.18 -0.13
CA GLY A 748 -0.39 -12.14 0.85
C GLY A 748 0.18 -12.18 2.30
N ASN A 749 0.80 -11.11 2.83
CA ASN A 749 1.44 -11.06 4.16
C ASN A 749 0.56 -10.48 5.29
N PHE A 750 -0.75 -10.30 5.08
CA PHE A 750 -1.68 -9.77 6.09
C PHE A 750 -3.08 -10.38 5.98
N THR A 751 -3.91 -10.16 7.01
CA THR A 751 -5.29 -10.69 7.09
C THR A 751 -6.20 -10.06 6.03
N ASP A 752 -6.73 -10.92 5.17
CA ASP A 752 -7.57 -10.62 4.00
C ASP A 752 -6.79 -9.74 3.00
N ALA A 753 -5.86 -10.39 2.28
CA ALA A 753 -4.90 -9.78 1.36
C ALA A 753 -5.60 -8.97 0.25
N ASP A 754 -6.30 -9.70 -0.62
CA ASP A 754 -7.18 -9.29 -1.72
C ASP A 754 -8.02 -8.02 -1.49
N LEU A 755 -8.41 -7.72 -0.24
CA LEU A 755 -9.34 -6.61 0.01
C LEU A 755 -8.73 -5.22 -0.20
N ARG A 756 -7.41 -5.10 -0.40
CA ARG A 756 -6.72 -3.79 -0.41
C ARG A 756 -5.30 -3.76 -0.96
N ASP A 757 -4.78 -4.84 -1.51
CA ASP A 757 -3.55 -4.79 -2.31
C ASP A 757 -3.88 -4.41 -3.76
N SER A 758 -3.02 -4.77 -4.71
CA SER A 758 -3.28 -4.61 -6.15
C SER A 758 -3.01 -5.92 -6.86
N ASP A 759 -3.81 -6.24 -7.88
CA ASP A 759 -3.66 -7.49 -8.64
C ASP A 759 -2.90 -7.28 -9.96
N ALA A 760 -2.79 -6.02 -10.38
CA ALA A 760 -2.45 -5.68 -11.75
C ALA A 760 -1.01 -6.09 -12.10
N SER A 761 -0.86 -6.75 -13.25
CA SER A 761 0.43 -7.17 -13.80
C SER A 761 0.70 -6.49 -15.15
N LEU A 762 1.97 -6.21 -15.47
CA LEU A 762 2.34 -5.55 -16.72
C LEU A 762 2.43 -6.55 -17.88
N VAL A 763 1.43 -6.53 -18.77
CA VAL A 763 1.39 -7.36 -19.98
C VAL A 763 1.61 -6.47 -21.21
N GLY A 764 2.85 -6.44 -21.69
CA GLY A 764 3.26 -5.59 -22.81
C GLY A 764 3.17 -4.10 -22.46
N GLY A 765 2.27 -3.37 -23.10
CA GLY A 765 2.03 -1.94 -22.85
C GLY A 765 0.86 -1.64 -21.90
N SER A 766 0.19 -2.67 -21.37
CA SER A 766 -0.97 -2.51 -20.49
C SER A 766 -0.71 -3.11 -19.11
N ALA A 767 -1.21 -2.45 -18.06
CA ALA A 767 -1.44 -3.13 -16.79
C ALA A 767 -2.75 -3.91 -16.89
N VAL A 768 -2.77 -5.14 -16.38
CA VAL A 768 -3.85 -6.12 -16.58
C VAL A 768 -4.17 -6.82 -15.28
N ILE A 769 -5.45 -6.77 -14.89
CA ILE A 769 -6.05 -7.62 -13.86
C ILE A 769 -6.84 -8.72 -14.59
N ALA A 770 -6.58 -9.98 -14.26
CA ALA A 770 -7.29 -11.12 -14.84
C ALA A 770 -8.38 -11.59 -13.86
N VAL A 771 -9.64 -11.38 -14.23
CA VAL A 771 -10.81 -11.62 -13.39
C VAL A 771 -11.49 -12.91 -13.82
N THR A 772 -12.01 -13.69 -12.87
CA THR A 772 -13.12 -14.62 -13.16
C THR A 772 -14.27 -14.24 -12.25
N THR A 773 -15.36 -13.75 -12.83
CA THR A 773 -16.55 -13.36 -12.06
C THR A 773 -17.04 -14.54 -11.22
N LEU A 774 -17.49 -14.23 -10.01
CA LEU A 774 -18.06 -15.21 -9.11
C LEU A 774 -19.48 -15.61 -9.57
N ASP A 775 -20.24 -16.32 -8.72
CA ASP A 775 -21.62 -16.70 -9.04
C ASP A 775 -22.59 -15.50 -8.90
N ALA A 776 -23.85 -15.65 -9.30
CA ALA A 776 -24.84 -14.56 -9.27
C ALA A 776 -24.90 -13.84 -7.92
N GLY A 777 -24.91 -12.49 -7.94
CA GLY A 777 -24.91 -11.63 -6.76
C GLY A 777 -23.58 -11.49 -6.00
N GLN A 778 -22.56 -12.26 -6.35
CA GLN A 778 -21.27 -12.26 -5.66
C GLN A 778 -20.38 -11.15 -6.23
N ASN A 779 -20.70 -9.91 -5.89
CA ASN A 779 -19.95 -8.72 -6.35
C ASN A 779 -18.51 -8.74 -5.82
N ASP A 780 -17.57 -8.44 -6.70
CA ASP A 780 -16.14 -8.67 -6.47
C ASP A 780 -15.32 -7.38 -6.55
N PHE A 781 -15.04 -6.84 -5.36
CA PHE A 781 -14.38 -5.55 -5.15
C PHE A 781 -12.93 -5.65 -4.67
N THR A 782 -12.25 -6.76 -4.98
CA THR A 782 -10.80 -6.93 -4.75
C THR A 782 -9.97 -6.39 -5.91
N ASN A 783 -10.59 -6.24 -7.09
CA ASN A 783 -9.95 -5.94 -8.38
C ASN A 783 -9.36 -4.51 -8.43
N ASP A 784 -8.18 -4.32 -7.84
CA ASP A 784 -7.60 -3.04 -7.46
C ASP A 784 -6.25 -2.76 -8.16
N LEU A 785 -6.01 -1.50 -8.54
CA LEU A 785 -4.85 -1.08 -9.34
C LEU A 785 -4.06 0.03 -8.65
N SER A 786 -2.75 -0.10 -8.49
CA SER A 786 -1.90 1.02 -8.07
C SER A 786 -0.72 1.31 -8.98
N ILE A 787 -0.39 2.60 -9.04
CA ILE A 787 0.86 3.10 -9.58
C ILE A 787 1.53 4.01 -8.57
N TYR A 788 2.86 3.99 -8.57
CA TYR A 788 3.71 4.88 -7.78
C TYR A 788 4.63 5.70 -8.70
N SER A 789 5.28 6.72 -8.14
CA SER A 789 6.47 7.34 -8.74
C SER A 789 7.73 6.95 -7.97
N CYS A 790 8.86 6.76 -8.65
CA CYS A 790 10.12 6.54 -7.95
C CYS A 790 10.61 7.87 -7.34
N PRO A 791 11.07 7.88 -6.08
CA PRO A 791 11.71 9.04 -5.48
C PRO A 791 13.00 9.36 -6.23
N GLN A 792 13.35 10.64 -6.32
CA GLN A 792 14.63 11.12 -6.82
C GLN A 792 15.47 11.63 -5.65
N LEU A 793 16.77 11.31 -5.65
CA LEU A 793 17.70 11.67 -4.58
C LEU A 793 19.01 12.19 -5.17
N LYS A 794 19.49 13.33 -4.69
CA LYS A 794 20.86 13.82 -4.94
C LYS A 794 21.51 14.29 -3.64
N ASN A 795 22.76 13.91 -3.46
CA ASN A 795 23.71 14.53 -2.54
C ASN A 795 23.86 16.05 -2.82
N GLU A 796 24.01 16.87 -1.77
CA GLU A 796 24.22 18.32 -1.95
C GLU A 796 25.64 18.67 -2.43
N LYS A 797 26.61 17.83 -2.10
CA LYS A 797 28.00 17.94 -2.57
C LYS A 797 28.48 16.59 -3.07
N ASP A 798 29.12 16.59 -4.23
CA ASP A 798 29.70 15.38 -4.83
C ASP A 798 31.01 14.99 -4.12
N THR A 799 31.76 15.98 -3.61
CA THR A 799 32.96 15.79 -2.78
C THR A 799 32.93 16.68 -1.52
N ILE A 800 33.39 16.15 -0.39
CA ILE A 800 33.75 16.89 0.82
C ILE A 800 35.22 16.59 1.14
N ALA A 801 36.10 17.55 0.88
CA ALA A 801 37.51 17.47 1.28
C ALA A 801 37.69 17.93 2.73
N VAL A 802 38.44 17.17 3.53
CA VAL A 802 38.74 17.45 4.94
C VAL A 802 40.17 17.05 5.31
N CYS A 803 40.71 17.69 6.33
CA CYS A 803 42.00 17.33 6.90
C CYS A 803 41.90 16.08 7.78
N THR A 804 43.00 15.33 7.87
CA THR A 804 43.12 14.23 8.82
C THR A 804 42.74 14.67 10.25
N GLY A 805 41.77 13.96 10.85
CA GLY A 805 41.24 14.24 12.19
C GLY A 805 40.28 15.45 12.31
N ALA A 806 39.97 16.16 11.22
CA ALA A 806 38.95 17.22 11.25
C ALA A 806 37.53 16.62 11.31
N PRO A 807 36.62 17.11 12.18
CA PRO A 807 35.25 16.63 12.20
C PRO A 807 34.49 17.09 10.94
N ILE A 808 33.43 16.35 10.60
CA ILE A 808 32.44 16.76 9.59
C ILE A 808 31.19 17.23 10.32
N ASP A 809 30.80 18.50 10.14
CA ASP A 809 29.66 19.09 10.86
C ASP A 809 28.31 18.51 10.42
N SER A 810 28.15 18.25 9.12
CA SER A 810 26.99 17.57 8.56
C SER A 810 27.22 17.03 7.15
N ILE A 811 26.41 16.05 6.75
CA ILE A 811 26.23 15.62 5.35
C ILE A 811 24.74 15.71 5.04
N ALA A 812 24.40 16.12 3.81
CA ALA A 812 23.02 16.38 3.41
C ALA A 812 22.72 15.89 1.99
N ALA A 813 21.47 15.54 1.77
CA ALA A 813 20.90 15.21 0.48
C ALA A 813 19.53 15.87 0.31
N VAL A 814 19.17 16.16 -0.94
CA VAL A 814 17.89 16.72 -1.37
C VAL A 814 17.22 15.74 -2.32
N GLY A 815 15.89 15.74 -2.35
CA GLY A 815 15.14 14.85 -3.24
C GLY A 815 13.83 15.44 -3.75
N ASN A 816 13.17 14.68 -4.61
CA ASN A 816 11.82 14.94 -5.10
C ASN A 816 11.03 13.64 -5.06
N TYR A 817 9.71 13.73 -4.94
CA TYR A 817 8.80 12.57 -4.94
C TYR A 817 9.13 11.54 -3.82
N PHE A 818 9.60 12.03 -2.68
CA PHE A 818 9.63 11.24 -1.45
C PHE A 818 8.20 10.93 -0.99
N SER A 819 7.99 9.70 -0.52
CA SER A 819 6.76 9.32 0.17
C SER A 819 6.63 10.02 1.53
N ARG A 820 5.42 10.04 2.09
CA ARG A 820 5.18 10.48 3.47
C ARG A 820 5.85 9.58 4.53
N VAL A 821 6.34 8.40 4.18
CA VAL A 821 7.09 7.51 5.09
C VAL A 821 8.59 7.47 4.81
N ASP A 822 9.06 8.08 3.71
CA ASP A 822 10.46 8.03 3.30
C ASP A 822 11.39 8.74 4.29
N SER A 823 12.59 8.23 4.35
CA SER A 823 13.75 8.79 5.04
C SER A 823 14.99 8.63 4.16
N VAL A 824 15.99 9.47 4.35
CA VAL A 824 17.32 9.28 3.77
C VAL A 824 18.20 8.61 4.81
N ARG A 825 18.73 7.43 4.46
CA ARG A 825 19.77 6.75 5.24
C ARG A 825 21.14 7.10 4.65
N PHE A 826 22.09 7.39 5.52
CA PHE A 826 23.48 7.65 5.12
C PHE A 826 24.35 6.44 5.49
N VAL A 827 25.05 5.87 4.52
CA VAL A 827 25.85 4.65 4.69
C VAL A 827 27.28 4.87 4.19
N LEU A 828 28.26 4.57 5.03
CA LEU A 828 29.69 4.74 4.79
C LEU A 828 30.35 3.45 4.29
N PHE A 829 31.15 3.57 3.24
CA PHE A 829 32.00 2.50 2.69
C PHE A 829 33.44 2.99 2.49
N THR A 830 34.41 2.09 2.56
CA THR A 830 35.83 2.36 2.28
C THR A 830 36.21 2.12 0.81
N THR A 831 35.27 1.71 -0.02
CA THR A 831 35.41 1.50 -1.46
C THR A 831 34.14 1.99 -2.18
N PRO A 832 34.25 2.45 -3.44
CA PRO A 832 33.08 2.89 -4.21
C PRO A 832 32.14 1.71 -4.48
N GLN A 833 30.84 1.97 -4.38
CA GLN A 833 29.76 1.03 -4.64
C GLN A 833 29.09 1.33 -5.99
N SER A 834 28.48 0.32 -6.61
CA SER A 834 27.80 0.48 -7.90
C SER A 834 26.48 -0.30 -7.96
N GLY A 835 25.61 0.08 -8.90
CA GLY A 835 24.27 -0.50 -9.03
C GLY A 835 23.45 -0.27 -7.77
N THR A 836 23.16 -1.34 -7.04
CA THR A 836 22.39 -1.32 -5.78
C THR A 836 23.21 -1.76 -4.56
N ALA A 837 24.55 -1.93 -4.69
CA ALA A 837 25.39 -2.50 -3.64
C ALA A 837 25.39 -1.67 -2.32
N MET A 838 25.21 -0.35 -2.41
CA MET A 838 25.08 0.55 -1.25
C MET A 838 23.86 0.29 -0.37
N TYR A 839 22.86 -0.46 -0.86
CA TYR A 839 21.68 -0.92 -0.09
C TYR A 839 21.93 -2.24 0.67
N GLY A 840 23.13 -2.83 0.56
CA GLY A 840 23.52 -4.05 1.26
C GLY A 840 23.97 -3.81 2.72
N ASN A 841 23.90 -4.86 3.53
CA ASN A 841 24.25 -4.83 4.97
C ASN A 841 25.78 -4.77 5.26
N THR A 842 26.60 -4.32 4.30
CA THR A 842 28.07 -4.32 4.36
C THR A 842 28.68 -2.95 4.67
N GLY A 843 27.92 -1.86 4.52
CA GLY A 843 28.34 -0.50 4.88
C GLY A 843 27.96 -0.10 6.31
N THR A 844 28.66 0.88 6.86
CA THR A 844 28.36 1.41 8.22
C THR A 844 27.26 2.45 8.14
N VAL A 845 26.11 2.20 8.76
CA VAL A 845 25.00 3.18 8.83
C VAL A 845 25.38 4.32 9.77
N LEU A 846 25.50 5.53 9.24
CA LEU A 846 25.81 6.74 9.99
C LEU A 846 24.57 7.39 10.63
N GLY A 847 23.41 7.20 10.00
CA GLY A 847 22.14 7.72 10.47
C GLY A 847 20.99 7.47 9.48
N THR A 848 19.78 7.77 9.90
CA THR A 848 18.57 7.76 9.05
C THR A 848 17.72 8.96 9.44
N ILE A 849 17.44 9.83 8.48
CA ILE A 849 16.89 11.17 8.69
C ILE A 849 15.66 11.34 7.81
N LYS A 850 14.53 11.74 8.39
CA LYS A 850 13.34 12.12 7.61
C LYS A 850 13.57 13.48 6.95
N PRO A 851 13.27 13.66 5.64
CA PRO A 851 13.36 14.96 4.99
C PRO A 851 12.52 16.04 5.67
N ASP A 852 12.99 17.28 5.59
CA ASP A 852 12.23 18.47 6.00
C ASP A 852 11.15 18.84 4.95
N ALA A 853 10.42 19.93 5.21
CA ALA A 853 9.39 20.45 4.31
C ALA A 853 9.91 20.95 2.94
N ASN A 854 11.23 20.99 2.73
CA ASN A 854 11.90 21.32 1.46
C ASN A 854 12.48 20.06 0.78
N ASN A 855 12.09 18.86 1.22
CA ASN A 855 12.66 17.57 0.80
C ASN A 855 14.17 17.44 1.06
N ARG A 856 14.69 18.09 2.12
CA ARG A 856 16.10 18.06 2.48
C ARG A 856 16.33 17.22 3.74
N ALA A 857 17.22 16.24 3.66
CA ALA A 857 17.63 15.42 4.80
C ALA A 857 19.08 15.73 5.19
N VAL A 858 19.31 16.03 6.47
CA VAL A 858 20.62 16.44 7.01
C VAL A 858 21.02 15.56 8.18
N LEU A 859 22.15 14.85 8.05
CA LEU A 859 22.78 14.16 9.15
C LEU A 859 23.86 15.05 9.76
N HIS A 860 23.58 15.62 10.93
CA HIS A 860 24.55 16.40 11.71
C HIS A 860 25.51 15.48 12.46
N SER A 861 26.78 15.89 12.57
CA SER A 861 27.86 15.18 13.27
C SER A 861 27.92 13.66 12.98
N PRO A 862 28.03 13.22 11.70
CA PRO A 862 27.92 11.82 11.27
C PRO A 862 28.96 10.83 11.82
N GLY A 863 29.89 11.23 12.71
CA GLY A 863 30.82 10.32 13.38
C GLY A 863 31.87 9.63 12.48
N ILE A 864 32.02 10.09 11.24
CA ILE A 864 32.97 9.53 10.26
C ILE A 864 34.40 9.67 10.79
N ASN A 865 35.15 8.57 10.79
CA ASN A 865 36.57 8.58 11.16
C ASN A 865 37.40 9.23 10.05
N THR A 866 37.77 10.49 10.24
CA THR A 866 38.62 11.26 9.31
C THR A 866 40.12 11.10 9.56
N ALA A 867 40.58 10.09 10.32
CA ALA A 867 42.02 9.83 10.44
C ALA A 867 42.59 9.22 9.15
N ASN A 868 43.54 9.90 8.51
CA ASN A 868 44.35 9.36 7.42
C ASN A 868 45.82 9.18 7.87
N THR A 869 46.37 7.99 7.60
CA THR A 869 47.73 7.56 7.93
C THR A 869 48.51 7.05 6.71
N THR A 870 48.01 7.22 5.48
CA THR A 870 48.68 6.78 4.24
C THR A 870 49.42 7.94 3.55
N ALA A 871 49.98 7.67 2.36
CA ALA A 871 50.70 8.64 1.54
C ALA A 871 49.78 9.56 0.71
N ASP A 872 48.55 9.13 0.50
CA ASP A 872 47.64 9.63 -0.53
C ASP A 872 46.35 10.18 0.12
N ILE A 873 45.51 10.83 -0.69
CA ILE A 873 44.14 11.16 -0.28
C ILE A 873 43.38 9.86 0.01
N SER A 874 43.06 9.64 1.28
CA SER A 874 42.21 8.51 1.68
C SER A 874 40.75 8.86 1.34
N ARG A 875 40.08 7.96 0.61
CA ARG A 875 38.70 8.17 0.16
C ARG A 875 37.75 7.27 0.93
N GLN A 876 36.69 7.87 1.46
CA GLN A 876 35.54 7.15 2.00
C GLN A 876 34.29 7.62 1.26
N TYR A 877 33.32 6.72 1.09
CA TYR A 877 32.17 6.92 0.21
C TYR A 877 30.91 6.90 1.05
N VAL A 878 30.24 8.06 1.15
CA VAL A 878 28.95 8.17 1.87
C VAL A 878 27.84 8.17 0.83
N TYR A 879 27.02 7.12 0.84
CA TYR A 879 25.81 7.06 0.03
C TYR A 879 24.63 7.54 0.87
N ALA A 880 23.98 8.59 0.40
CA ALA A 880 22.60 8.88 0.74
C ALA A 880 21.71 7.91 -0.06
N ILE A 881 20.88 7.13 0.62
CA ILE A 881 19.96 6.13 0.03
C ILE A 881 18.54 6.30 0.57
N ILE A 882 17.55 5.86 -0.21
CA ILE A 882 16.14 5.82 0.23
C ILE A 882 15.97 4.76 1.31
N TYR A 883 15.22 5.08 2.37
CA TYR A 883 14.84 4.13 3.43
C TYR A 883 13.37 4.32 3.85
N PRO A 884 12.54 3.27 3.98
CA PRO A 884 12.82 1.85 3.70
C PRO A 884 13.32 1.58 2.27
N THR A 885 14.14 0.54 2.10
CA THR A 885 14.71 0.17 0.79
C THR A 885 13.59 -0.14 -0.21
N PRO A 886 13.43 0.62 -1.32
CA PRO A 886 12.37 0.36 -2.29
C PRO A 886 12.50 -1.04 -2.90
N GLU A 887 11.38 -1.78 -3.01
CA GLU A 887 11.39 -3.16 -3.49
C GLU A 887 11.88 -3.22 -4.94
N ASN A 888 11.30 -2.41 -5.84
CA ASN A 888 11.76 -2.26 -7.22
C ASN A 888 13.17 -1.62 -7.28
N PRO A 889 14.20 -2.30 -7.85
CA PRO A 889 15.54 -1.76 -8.02
C PRO A 889 15.62 -0.42 -8.77
N ALA A 890 14.69 -0.11 -9.68
CA ALA A 890 14.67 1.17 -10.40
C ALA A 890 14.42 2.39 -9.48
N CYS A 891 13.70 2.20 -8.37
CA CYS A 891 13.45 3.25 -7.37
C CYS A 891 14.57 3.40 -6.33
N ARG A 892 15.60 2.54 -6.36
CA ARG A 892 16.72 2.56 -5.40
C ARG A 892 17.76 3.64 -5.76
N GLN A 893 17.31 4.89 -5.87
CA GLN A 893 18.16 6.04 -6.17
C GLN A 893 19.18 6.28 -5.03
N ALA A 894 20.37 6.79 -5.38
CA ALA A 894 21.42 7.07 -4.42
C ALA A 894 22.20 8.33 -4.82
N GLY A 895 22.55 9.16 -3.83
CA GLY A 895 23.51 10.24 -3.98
C GLY A 895 24.86 9.87 -3.36
N GLU A 896 25.95 10.00 -4.11
CA GLU A 896 27.31 9.75 -3.61
C GLU A 896 27.96 11.05 -3.13
N THR A 897 28.49 11.05 -1.91
CA THR A 897 29.43 12.06 -1.44
C THR A 897 30.76 11.38 -1.13
N VAL A 898 31.81 11.72 -1.90
CA VAL A 898 33.17 11.28 -1.63
C VAL A 898 33.75 12.14 -0.52
N ILE A 899 34.17 11.52 0.58
CA ILE A 899 34.96 12.15 1.64
C ILE A 899 36.44 11.97 1.26
N GLU A 900 37.10 13.07 0.90
CA GLU A 900 38.53 13.09 0.58
C GLU A 900 39.31 13.58 1.79
N ILE A 901 40.14 12.71 2.38
CA ILE A 901 40.87 12.99 3.61
C ILE A 901 42.35 13.23 3.30
N THR A 902 42.81 14.46 3.44
CA THR A 902 44.22 14.85 3.21
C THR A 902 45.13 14.22 4.28
N PRO A 903 46.26 13.58 3.89
CA PRO A 903 47.20 12.95 4.84
C PRO A 903 47.92 13.95 5.75
N ALA A 904 48.46 13.46 6.87
CA ALA A 904 49.11 14.29 7.90
C ALA A 904 50.46 14.86 7.45
N LEU A 905 50.73 16.12 7.82
CA LEU A 905 52.01 16.80 7.58
C LEU A 905 53.06 16.44 8.63
N SER A 906 54.31 16.35 8.18
CA SER A 906 55.52 16.13 8.97
C SER A 906 56.68 16.95 8.39
N VAL A 907 57.75 17.16 9.17
CA VAL A 907 58.85 18.04 8.77
C VAL A 907 60.19 17.61 9.35
N THR A 908 61.25 17.78 8.56
CA THR A 908 62.65 17.67 8.98
C THR A 908 63.37 19.01 8.77
N ALA A 909 64.38 19.31 9.60
CA ALA A 909 65.15 20.57 9.56
C ALA A 909 66.62 20.36 10.00
N ALA A 910 67.56 21.14 9.44
CA ALA A 910 68.99 21.09 9.78
C ALA A 910 69.70 22.46 9.64
N GLY A 911 70.81 22.64 10.38
CA GLY A 911 71.60 23.89 10.46
C GLY A 911 73.12 23.67 10.30
N GLY A 912 73.96 24.59 10.82
CA GLY A 912 75.40 24.62 10.51
C GLY A 912 76.31 25.35 11.51
N LYS A 913 77.54 25.67 11.10
CA LYS A 913 78.54 26.37 11.92
C LYS A 913 79.25 27.49 11.14
N LEU A 914 79.36 28.67 11.76
CA LEU A 914 79.96 29.91 11.27
C LEU A 914 81.41 30.05 11.78
N THR A 915 82.29 30.65 10.98
CA THR A 915 83.73 30.83 11.31
C THR A 915 84.29 32.17 10.83
N CYS A 916 85.57 32.46 11.10
CA CYS A 916 86.28 33.64 10.58
C CYS A 916 86.16 33.80 9.04
N SER A 917 86.07 32.68 8.31
CA SER A 917 85.91 32.64 6.84
C SER A 917 84.48 32.32 6.37
N VAL A 918 83.68 31.59 7.16
CA VAL A 918 82.29 31.24 6.81
C VAL A 918 81.32 32.13 7.57
N LYS A 919 80.94 33.26 6.96
CA LYS A 919 80.10 34.31 7.58
C LYS A 919 78.59 34.10 7.45
N SER A 920 78.15 33.04 6.77
CA SER A 920 76.73 32.66 6.68
C SER A 920 76.59 31.17 6.35
N VAL A 921 75.51 30.54 6.81
CA VAL A 921 75.15 29.14 6.51
C VAL A 921 73.71 29.05 6.01
N THR A 922 73.43 28.10 5.12
CA THR A 922 72.06 27.82 4.67
C THR A 922 71.42 26.79 5.59
N LEU A 923 70.28 27.11 6.18
CA LEU A 923 69.42 26.14 6.86
C LEU A 923 68.70 25.29 5.81
N THR A 924 68.32 24.07 6.15
CA THR A 924 67.48 23.24 5.27
C THR A 924 66.26 22.71 5.98
N ALA A 925 65.14 22.61 5.27
CA ALA A 925 63.94 21.91 5.72
C ALA A 925 63.20 21.21 4.57
N GLN A 926 62.46 20.15 4.93
CA GLN A 926 61.63 19.39 3.99
C GLN A 926 60.27 19.07 4.61
N ALA A 927 59.19 19.49 3.93
CA ALA A 927 57.83 19.10 4.26
C ALA A 927 57.51 17.75 3.62
N LEU A 928 57.05 16.81 4.45
CA LEU A 928 56.72 15.45 4.06
C LEU A 928 55.32 15.10 4.57
N TYR A 929 54.58 14.26 3.87
CA TYR A 929 53.47 13.54 4.49
C TYR A 929 54.00 12.44 5.43
N THR A 930 53.20 11.96 6.38
CA THR A 930 53.64 11.05 7.47
C THR A 930 54.27 9.71 7.03
N ASN A 931 54.20 9.35 5.75
CA ASN A 931 54.86 8.20 5.12
C ASN A 931 56.23 8.53 4.50
N GLY A 932 56.65 9.79 4.45
CA GLY A 932 57.91 10.25 3.86
C GLY A 932 57.87 10.71 2.39
N SER A 933 56.70 10.84 1.75
CA SER A 933 56.59 11.51 0.44
C SER A 933 56.57 13.04 0.60
N ALA A 934 57.09 13.79 -0.37
CA ALA A 934 57.11 15.26 -0.30
C ALA A 934 55.69 15.85 -0.39
N ALA A 935 55.41 16.87 0.43
CA ALA A 935 54.16 17.62 0.38
C ALA A 935 54.35 18.86 -0.54
N PRO A 936 53.77 18.89 -1.76
CA PRO A 936 54.19 19.83 -2.81
C PRO A 936 53.59 21.24 -2.66
N ASN A 937 52.40 21.36 -2.07
CA ASN A 937 51.75 22.64 -1.75
C ASN A 937 52.07 23.09 -0.30
N ALA A 938 52.99 22.38 0.36
CA ALA A 938 53.35 22.67 1.74
C ALA A 938 54.23 23.91 1.85
N ILE A 939 54.18 24.48 3.03
CA ILE A 939 54.53 25.87 3.22
C ILE A 939 55.33 26.00 4.52
N TYR A 940 56.60 26.44 4.44
CA TYR A 940 57.67 26.52 5.47
C TYR A 940 57.90 27.92 6.11
N SER A 941 57.89 28.12 7.43
CA SER A 941 58.16 29.44 8.05
C SER A 941 59.17 29.35 9.17
N TRP A 942 60.35 29.93 8.95
CA TRP A 942 61.42 30.02 9.92
C TRP A 942 61.26 31.26 10.79
N ILE A 943 61.33 31.08 12.10
CA ILE A 943 61.62 32.13 13.09
C ILE A 943 62.95 31.82 13.79
N GLY A 944 63.71 32.83 14.19
CA GLY A 944 65.07 32.65 14.73
C GLY A 944 65.58 33.83 15.59
N PRO A 945 66.89 33.85 15.89
CA PRO A 945 67.53 34.91 16.68
C PRO A 945 67.41 36.30 16.02
N ASN A 946 67.51 37.36 16.83
CA ASN A 946 67.46 38.76 16.38
C ASN A 946 66.19 39.12 15.59
N SER A 947 65.05 38.50 15.93
CA SER A 947 63.79 38.58 15.18
C SER A 947 63.88 38.09 13.73
N PHE A 948 64.95 37.40 13.33
CA PHE A 948 65.08 36.82 12.00
C PHE A 948 63.88 35.95 11.72
N THR A 949 63.32 36.13 10.53
CA THR A 949 62.40 35.19 9.96
C THR A 949 62.76 34.94 8.51
N SER A 950 62.40 33.76 8.03
CA SER A 950 62.29 33.59 6.61
C SER A 950 61.21 32.60 6.31
N ALA A 951 60.31 33.00 5.43
CA ALA A 951 59.44 32.05 4.79
C ALA A 951 60.25 31.08 3.88
N VAL A 952 61.50 31.36 3.44
CA VAL A 952 62.14 30.52 2.40
C VAL A 952 62.33 29.10 2.93
N GLN A 953 62.02 28.07 2.12
CA GLN A 953 62.21 26.67 2.53
C GLN A 953 63.61 26.40 3.11
N ASN A 954 64.66 26.90 2.43
CA ASN A 954 66.07 26.75 2.81
C ASN A 954 66.74 28.15 2.85
N PRO A 955 66.63 28.92 3.95
CA PRO A 955 67.12 30.29 4.03
C PRO A 955 68.61 30.35 4.42
N VAL A 956 69.27 31.46 4.08
CA VAL A 956 70.66 31.73 4.47
C VAL A 956 70.69 32.65 5.69
N VAL A 957 71.47 32.29 6.71
CA VAL A 957 71.56 33.00 7.99
C VAL A 957 73.00 33.23 8.42
N SER A 958 73.30 34.39 8.99
CA SER A 958 74.65 34.81 9.45
C SER A 958 74.82 34.86 10.97
N GLU A 959 73.76 34.55 11.72
CA GLU A 959 73.71 34.61 13.19
C GLU A 959 73.65 33.19 13.79
N ALA A 960 74.20 33.02 15.00
CA ALA A 960 74.12 31.76 15.74
C ALA A 960 72.89 31.69 16.65
N GLY A 961 72.34 30.49 16.83
CA GLY A 961 71.17 30.21 17.64
C GLY A 961 70.25 29.17 17.00
N THR A 962 69.05 29.01 17.55
CA THR A 962 68.06 28.03 17.09
C THR A 962 67.01 28.70 16.21
N TYR A 963 66.77 28.11 15.04
CA TYR A 963 65.79 28.53 14.06
C TYR A 963 64.70 27.46 13.97
N THR A 964 63.43 27.85 14.10
CA THR A 964 62.28 26.93 14.11
C THR A 964 61.49 27.10 12.83
N VAL A 965 61.37 26.04 12.03
CA VAL A 965 60.49 26.01 10.86
C VAL A 965 59.10 25.50 11.26
N THR A 966 58.05 26.21 10.81
CA THR A 966 56.64 25.82 10.91
C THR A 966 56.14 25.47 9.52
N ILE A 967 55.58 24.28 9.33
CA ILE A 967 54.99 23.82 8.08
C ILE A 967 53.47 23.81 8.19
N SER A 968 52.75 24.38 7.21
CA SER A 968 51.31 24.12 6.95
C SER A 968 51.10 23.61 5.51
N SER A 969 49.85 23.56 5.02
CA SER A 969 49.51 23.38 3.59
C SER A 969 48.27 24.18 3.21
N ILE A 970 48.16 24.68 1.97
CA ILE A 970 46.91 25.29 1.47
C ILE A 970 45.75 24.28 1.43
N ASP A 971 46.08 23.00 1.22
CA ASP A 971 45.10 21.92 1.21
C ASP A 971 44.55 21.62 2.62
N CYS A 972 45.20 22.16 3.66
CA CYS A 972 44.84 22.03 5.07
C CYS A 972 45.35 23.22 5.92
N PRO A 973 44.77 24.43 5.82
CA PRO A 973 45.33 25.64 6.41
C PRO A 973 45.53 25.55 7.93
N ASN A 974 44.55 24.97 8.63
CA ASN A 974 44.57 24.82 10.09
C ASN A 974 45.51 23.71 10.61
N ALA A 975 46.14 22.92 9.72
CA ALA A 975 47.05 21.85 10.11
C ALA A 975 48.51 22.32 9.95
N PHE A 976 49.24 22.38 11.06
CA PHE A 976 50.66 22.74 11.06
C PHE A 976 51.53 21.83 11.93
N THR A 977 52.83 21.80 11.64
CA THR A 977 53.85 20.97 12.29
C THR A 977 55.20 21.71 12.32
N THR A 978 56.11 21.38 13.24
CA THR A 978 57.32 22.20 13.47
C THR A 978 58.60 21.38 13.66
N ALA A 979 59.73 21.87 13.15
CA ALA A 979 61.07 21.33 13.44
C ALA A 979 62.09 22.47 13.67
N THR A 980 63.27 22.13 14.22
CA THR A 980 64.30 23.11 14.60
C THR A 980 65.67 22.81 13.99
N ALA A 981 66.30 23.83 13.41
CA ALA A 981 67.69 23.85 13.01
C ALA A 981 68.53 24.67 14.00
N VAL A 982 69.80 24.32 14.22
CA VAL A 982 70.70 25.04 15.15
C VAL A 982 71.95 25.51 14.40
N VAL A 983 72.37 26.75 14.67
CA VAL A 983 73.59 27.37 14.14
C VAL A 983 74.53 27.76 15.27
N THR A 984 75.84 27.58 15.07
CA THR A 984 76.90 27.84 16.08
C THR A 984 78.07 28.63 15.50
N THR A 985 78.99 29.19 16.32
CA THR A 985 80.11 30.06 15.88
C THR A 985 81.46 29.64 16.47
N ASP A 986 82.57 29.92 15.76
CA ASP A 986 83.96 29.68 16.21
C ASP A 986 84.96 30.63 15.51
N ILE A 987 85.61 31.53 16.27
CA ILE A 987 86.33 32.70 15.74
C ILE A 987 87.64 33.06 16.49
N THR A 988 88.27 32.11 17.18
CA THR A 988 89.50 32.35 17.98
C THR A 988 90.77 32.40 17.14
N LYS A 989 91.70 33.33 17.43
CA LYS A 989 93.00 33.46 16.73
C LYS A 989 94.09 32.52 17.29
N PRO A 990 95.08 32.10 16.46
CA PRO A 990 96.28 31.39 16.92
C PRO A 990 97.29 32.32 17.62
N VAL A 991 98.34 31.73 18.21
CA VAL A 991 99.50 32.39 18.82
C VAL A 991 100.74 32.15 17.94
N LEU A 992 101.68 33.10 17.92
CA LEU A 992 102.84 33.14 17.02
C LEU A 992 104.03 33.85 17.69
N GLU A 993 105.22 33.27 17.64
CA GLU A 993 106.50 33.88 18.03
C GLU A 993 107.55 33.73 16.91
N ALA A 994 108.46 34.69 16.73
CA ALA A 994 109.43 34.71 15.63
C ALA A 994 110.72 35.52 15.92
N PHE A 995 111.85 35.14 15.31
CA PHE A 995 113.19 35.75 15.50
C PHE A 995 113.99 35.93 14.19
N GLY A 996 114.80 36.99 14.14
CA GLY A 996 115.65 37.38 12.98
C GLY A 996 117.09 36.85 13.01
N ALA A 997 117.80 36.92 11.88
CA ALA A 997 119.17 36.40 11.70
C ALA A 997 119.97 37.20 10.65
N ALA A 998 121.31 37.15 10.69
CA ALA A 998 122.17 37.90 9.77
C ALA A 998 123.02 36.98 8.87
N LEU A 999 123.06 37.22 7.55
CA LEU A 999 123.78 36.33 6.62
C LEU A 999 125.29 36.56 6.69
N PRO A 1000 126.11 35.49 6.77
CA PRO A 1000 127.53 35.62 7.09
C PRO A 1000 128.41 35.98 5.89
N CYS A 1001 127.93 35.91 4.64
CA CYS A 1001 128.77 36.19 3.47
C CYS A 1001 128.03 36.56 2.17
N LYS A 1002 128.84 36.97 1.18
CA LYS A 1002 128.61 37.26 -0.25
C LYS A 1002 127.80 36.25 -1.10
N GLY A 1003 126.90 35.46 -0.52
CA GLY A 1003 126.27 34.28 -1.14
C GLY A 1003 126.12 33.11 -0.16
N CYS A 1004 125.83 33.40 1.12
CA CYS A 1004 125.61 32.42 2.17
C CYS A 1004 124.16 32.47 2.67
N THR A 1005 123.64 31.35 3.18
CA THR A 1005 122.38 31.27 3.94
C THR A 1005 122.56 31.56 5.44
N ALA A 1006 121.45 31.78 6.13
CA ALA A 1006 121.29 31.83 7.58
C ALA A 1006 119.81 31.57 7.90
N THR A 1007 119.53 31.04 9.07
CA THR A 1007 118.23 30.48 9.43
C THR A 1007 117.39 31.48 10.23
N LEU A 1008 116.17 31.80 9.77
CA LEU A 1008 115.14 32.44 10.60
C LEU A 1008 114.46 31.39 11.51
N PHE A 1009 113.67 31.83 12.50
CA PHE A 1009 112.84 30.94 13.33
C PHE A 1009 111.45 31.55 13.56
N ALA A 1010 110.39 30.75 13.42
CA ALA A 1010 109.06 31.01 13.96
C ALA A 1010 108.34 29.72 14.40
N ASP A 1011 107.53 29.80 15.44
CA ASP A 1011 106.62 28.73 15.86
C ASP A 1011 105.19 29.27 16.09
N ALA A 1012 104.20 28.45 15.73
CA ALA A 1012 102.77 28.69 15.94
C ALA A 1012 102.02 27.33 15.98
N PRO A 1013 102.05 26.61 17.12
CA PRO A 1013 101.57 25.23 17.20
C PRO A 1013 100.10 25.07 16.76
N GLY A 1014 99.87 24.27 15.71
CA GLY A 1014 98.53 24.03 15.15
C GLY A 1014 98.01 25.13 14.21
N ALA A 1015 98.87 26.07 13.81
CA ALA A 1015 98.61 27.02 12.73
C ALA A 1015 99.61 26.83 11.59
N THR A 1016 99.24 27.18 10.35
CA THR A 1016 100.21 27.23 9.24
C THR A 1016 100.93 28.58 9.24
N LEU A 1017 102.25 28.53 9.38
CA LEU A 1017 103.14 29.67 9.21
C LEU A 1017 103.25 30.05 7.73
N PHE A 1018 103.46 31.34 7.45
CA PHE A 1018 103.78 31.84 6.11
C PHE A 1018 104.62 33.11 6.23
N TRP A 1019 105.94 32.95 6.16
CA TRP A 1019 106.90 34.03 5.97
C TRP A 1019 106.68 34.76 4.63
N THR A 1020 107.02 36.03 4.63
CA THR A 1020 107.17 36.95 3.49
C THR A 1020 108.46 37.74 3.67
N GLY A 1021 108.98 38.42 2.65
CA GLY A 1021 110.21 39.21 2.79
C GLY A 1021 110.72 39.90 1.52
N PRO A 1022 111.94 40.45 1.56
CA PRO A 1022 112.62 41.10 0.44
C PRO A 1022 112.75 40.16 -0.76
N ASN A 1023 112.73 40.73 -1.98
CA ASN A 1023 112.61 39.98 -3.23
C ASN A 1023 111.39 39.02 -3.29
N SER A 1024 110.35 39.26 -2.48
CA SER A 1024 109.17 38.40 -2.38
C SER A 1024 109.46 36.97 -1.89
N PHE A 1025 110.53 36.77 -1.11
CA PHE A 1025 110.75 35.52 -0.37
C PHE A 1025 109.48 35.15 0.41
N THR A 1026 109.08 33.87 0.37
CA THR A 1026 108.03 33.33 1.24
C THR A 1026 108.39 31.91 1.68
N SER A 1027 107.98 31.50 2.88
CA SER A 1027 108.20 30.13 3.36
C SER A 1027 107.19 29.71 4.42
N THR A 1028 106.76 28.44 4.39
CA THR A 1028 105.89 27.83 5.42
C THR A 1028 106.66 27.04 6.47
N GLU A 1029 107.99 26.89 6.32
CA GLU A 1029 108.85 26.22 7.30
C GLU A 1029 108.96 27.04 8.59
N ALA A 1030 109.15 26.34 9.72
CA ALA A 1030 109.43 26.95 11.01
C ALA A 1030 110.82 27.60 11.05
N GLU A 1031 111.82 26.94 10.47
CA GLU A 1031 113.23 27.38 10.46
C GLU A 1031 113.75 27.63 9.03
N PRO A 1032 113.24 28.63 8.29
CA PRO A 1032 113.61 28.79 6.88
C PRO A 1032 114.95 29.50 6.73
N GLU A 1033 115.83 28.93 5.91
CA GLU A 1033 117.05 29.61 5.49
C GLU A 1033 116.74 30.73 4.49
N VAL A 1034 117.11 31.94 4.87
CA VAL A 1034 117.02 33.16 4.07
C VAL A 1034 118.33 33.42 3.34
N THR A 1035 118.24 34.19 2.26
CA THR A 1035 119.42 34.65 1.52
C THR A 1035 119.40 36.15 1.21
N LEU A 1036 118.47 37.02 1.65
CA LEU A 1036 118.51 38.46 1.27
C LEU A 1036 118.35 39.43 2.45
N ALA A 1037 118.63 40.72 2.21
CA ALA A 1037 118.61 41.79 3.22
C ALA A 1037 117.27 42.50 3.27
N GLY A 1038 116.85 42.89 4.49
CA GLY A 1038 115.64 43.63 4.78
C GLY A 1038 114.69 42.87 5.72
N ASP A 1039 113.44 43.32 5.77
CA ASP A 1039 112.43 42.85 6.72
C ASP A 1039 111.61 41.67 6.21
N TYR A 1040 111.56 40.60 7.00
CA TYR A 1040 110.83 39.36 6.75
C TYR A 1040 109.64 39.26 7.73
N THR A 1041 108.44 38.95 7.24
CA THR A 1041 107.18 38.96 8.04
C THR A 1041 106.43 37.63 7.95
N VAL A 1042 106.24 36.95 9.07
CA VAL A 1042 105.51 35.67 9.17
C VAL A 1042 104.05 35.86 9.57
N VAL A 1043 103.16 35.12 8.92
CA VAL A 1043 101.72 35.09 9.17
C VAL A 1043 101.29 33.70 9.61
N ALA A 1044 100.80 33.53 10.84
CA ALA A 1044 100.21 32.28 11.32
C ALA A 1044 98.69 32.25 11.02
N THR A 1045 98.23 31.16 10.41
CA THR A 1045 96.81 30.92 10.09
C THR A 1045 96.29 29.71 10.86
N GLY A 1046 95.36 29.93 11.79
CA GLY A 1046 94.76 28.85 12.59
C GLY A 1046 93.75 28.03 11.80
N VAL A 1047 93.49 26.79 12.24
CA VAL A 1047 92.59 25.82 11.56
C VAL A 1047 91.12 26.29 11.41
N ASN A 1048 90.68 27.31 12.13
CA ASN A 1048 89.37 27.95 11.99
C ASN A 1048 89.38 29.20 11.06
N GLY A 1049 90.50 29.48 10.40
CA GLY A 1049 90.66 30.53 9.39
C GLY A 1049 91.07 31.91 9.91
N CYS A 1050 91.27 32.07 11.22
CA CYS A 1050 91.68 33.34 11.83
C CYS A 1050 93.22 33.51 11.78
N LYS A 1051 93.72 34.74 11.55
CA LYS A 1051 95.16 35.04 11.32
C LYS A 1051 95.80 36.04 12.29
N VAL A 1052 97.13 35.95 12.43
CA VAL A 1052 98.03 36.90 13.13
C VAL A 1052 99.41 36.94 12.43
N ASP A 1053 100.15 38.05 12.54
CA ASP A 1053 101.38 38.31 11.80
C ASP A 1053 102.46 39.04 12.64
N LEU A 1054 103.75 38.86 12.29
CA LEU A 1054 104.93 39.35 13.03
C LEU A 1054 106.15 39.57 12.09
N SER A 1055 106.98 40.61 12.31
CA SER A 1055 108.13 40.98 11.44
C SER A 1055 109.50 40.91 12.15
N VAL A 1056 110.57 40.52 11.41
CA VAL A 1056 111.97 40.43 11.85
C VAL A 1056 112.96 40.81 10.72
N GLU A 1057 114.19 41.24 11.01
CA GLU A 1057 115.17 41.75 9.99
C GLU A 1057 116.33 40.76 9.64
N VAL A 1058 116.89 40.87 8.42
CA VAL A 1058 118.02 40.07 7.84
C VAL A 1058 118.95 40.94 6.93
N GLN A 1059 120.14 40.45 6.53
CA GLN A 1059 121.17 41.03 5.59
C GLN A 1059 121.71 39.91 4.62
N PRO A 1060 122.25 40.07 3.35
CA PRO A 1060 122.05 39.26 2.07
C PRO A 1060 123.10 38.16 1.61
N VAL A 1061 123.05 37.34 0.50
CA VAL A 1061 122.43 37.32 -0.91
C VAL A 1061 122.03 35.90 -1.54
N THR A 1062 121.04 35.80 -2.49
CA THR A 1062 120.78 34.85 -3.69
C THR A 1062 119.74 33.62 -3.80
N ASP A 1063 119.09 33.47 -5.00
CA ASP A 1063 118.53 32.34 -5.88
C ASP A 1063 117.20 31.46 -5.69
N ASP A 1064 116.70 30.68 -6.72
CA ASP A 1064 115.24 30.27 -7.02
C ASP A 1064 114.90 29.00 -7.97
N PRO A 1065 113.73 28.22 -7.89
CA PRO A 1065 113.31 27.01 -8.73
C PRO A 1065 111.78 26.76 -9.21
N CYS A 1066 111.33 25.53 -9.68
CA CYS A 1066 110.13 25.22 -10.60
C CYS A 1066 109.11 23.99 -10.34
N PRO A 1067 107.95 23.75 -11.11
CA PRO A 1067 106.70 22.98 -10.68
C PRO A 1067 105.83 21.99 -11.65
N PRO A 1068 104.64 21.38 -11.25
CA PRO A 1068 103.76 20.33 -11.95
C PRO A 1068 102.19 20.59 -12.22
N LEU A 1069 101.30 19.58 -12.55
CA LEU A 1069 99.91 19.66 -13.23
C LEU A 1069 98.62 19.00 -12.56
N SER A 1070 97.35 19.39 -12.93
CA SER A 1070 96.00 18.86 -12.47
C SER A 1070 94.74 19.07 -13.43
N ILE A 1071 93.51 18.55 -13.12
CA ILE A 1071 92.19 18.79 -13.82
C ILE A 1071 90.94 18.84 -12.88
N THR A 1072 89.84 19.50 -13.29
CA THR A 1072 88.47 19.47 -12.70
C THR A 1072 87.33 19.51 -13.76
N ALA A 1073 86.07 19.23 -13.37
CA ALA A 1073 84.86 19.30 -14.24
C ALA A 1073 83.53 19.49 -13.47
N THR A 1074 82.44 19.92 -14.14
CA THR A 1074 81.12 20.21 -13.50
C THR A 1074 79.87 19.77 -14.29
N GLY A 1075 78.75 19.52 -13.56
CA GLY A 1075 77.40 19.21 -14.07
C GLY A 1075 76.34 20.29 -13.73
N GLY A 1076 75.05 19.94 -13.61
CA GLY A 1076 73.98 20.95 -13.39
C GLY A 1076 72.56 20.44 -13.11
N LYS A 1077 71.57 21.34 -12.95
CA LYS A 1077 70.16 21.01 -12.68
C LYS A 1077 69.20 21.95 -13.44
N LEU A 1078 68.11 21.40 -13.95
CA LEU A 1078 67.03 22.08 -14.65
C LEU A 1078 65.93 22.54 -13.67
N THR A 1079 65.20 23.61 -13.99
CA THR A 1079 64.10 24.14 -13.18
C THR A 1079 63.03 24.81 -14.05
N CYS A 1080 61.92 25.28 -13.45
CA CYS A 1080 60.99 26.23 -14.11
C CYS A 1080 61.66 27.49 -14.69
N SER A 1081 62.93 27.77 -14.36
CA SER A 1081 63.74 28.88 -14.91
C SER A 1081 64.98 28.43 -15.71
N VAL A 1082 65.26 27.13 -15.85
CA VAL A 1082 66.50 26.61 -16.48
C VAL A 1082 66.20 25.34 -17.28
N LEU A 1083 66.34 25.35 -18.61
CA LEU A 1083 65.87 24.28 -19.50
C LEU A 1083 66.97 23.45 -20.20
N SER A 1084 68.24 23.85 -20.09
CA SER A 1084 69.41 23.04 -20.49
C SER A 1084 70.63 23.44 -19.66
N VAL A 1085 71.68 22.61 -19.64
CA VAL A 1085 72.93 22.90 -18.90
C VAL A 1085 74.17 22.53 -19.72
N THR A 1086 75.25 23.30 -19.55
CA THR A 1086 76.54 23.03 -20.19
C THR A 1086 77.50 22.43 -19.18
N LEU A 1087 78.04 21.25 -19.50
CA LEU A 1087 79.11 20.62 -18.74
C LEU A 1087 80.42 21.39 -19.00
N SER A 1088 81.30 21.43 -18.01
CA SER A 1088 82.61 22.10 -18.13
C SER A 1088 83.76 21.22 -17.66
N ALA A 1089 84.96 21.44 -18.19
CA ALA A 1089 86.20 20.84 -17.72
C ALA A 1089 87.38 21.82 -17.84
N GLN A 1090 88.38 21.73 -16.97
CA GLN A 1090 89.59 22.57 -17.03
C GLN A 1090 90.80 21.89 -16.37
N ALA A 1091 91.97 21.95 -17.02
CA ALA A 1091 93.26 21.55 -16.49
C ALA A 1091 94.25 22.73 -16.37
N SER A 1092 95.14 22.67 -15.38
CA SER A 1092 96.15 23.70 -15.08
C SER A 1092 97.36 23.12 -14.36
N LEU A 1093 98.47 23.86 -14.35
CA LEU A 1093 99.58 23.64 -13.43
C LEU A 1093 99.18 23.95 -11.98
N GLN A 1094 100.02 23.57 -11.02
CA GLN A 1094 99.79 23.69 -9.58
C GLN A 1094 99.78 25.16 -9.10
N ASP A 1095 100.40 26.05 -9.88
CA ASP A 1095 100.32 27.51 -9.74
C ASP A 1095 99.03 28.12 -10.35
N GLY A 1096 98.16 27.30 -10.93
CA GLY A 1096 96.92 27.71 -11.59
C GLY A 1096 97.07 28.16 -13.04
N THR A 1097 98.29 28.20 -13.60
CA THR A 1097 98.50 28.58 -15.00
C THR A 1097 98.03 27.49 -15.97
N VAL A 1098 97.50 27.87 -17.14
CA VAL A 1098 97.09 26.90 -18.17
C VAL A 1098 98.29 26.68 -19.11
N PRO A 1099 98.92 25.50 -19.13
CA PRO A 1099 100.06 25.24 -20.00
C PRO A 1099 99.64 25.17 -21.47
N PRO A 1100 100.57 25.47 -22.41
CA PRO A 1100 100.31 25.31 -23.84
C PRO A 1100 100.07 23.83 -24.22
N ASN A 1101 99.57 23.61 -25.43
CA ASN A 1101 99.49 22.29 -26.07
C ASN A 1101 98.65 21.24 -25.30
N LEU A 1102 97.53 21.67 -24.72
CA LEU A 1102 96.62 20.90 -23.87
C LEU A 1102 95.48 20.22 -24.66
N VAL A 1103 95.10 18.98 -24.31
CA VAL A 1103 94.10 18.15 -25.04
C VAL A 1103 92.99 17.62 -24.12
N TYR A 1104 91.73 17.53 -24.60
CA TYR A 1104 90.56 17.03 -23.84
C TYR A 1104 89.75 15.94 -24.58
N LYS A 1105 89.03 15.07 -23.84
CA LYS A 1105 88.09 14.07 -24.40
C LYS A 1105 87.00 13.63 -23.40
N TRP A 1106 85.74 13.58 -23.84
CA TRP A 1106 84.52 13.30 -23.06
C TRP A 1106 83.72 12.06 -23.53
N THR A 1107 82.96 11.46 -22.61
CA THR A 1107 81.92 10.41 -22.84
C THR A 1107 80.68 10.60 -21.93
N GLY A 1108 79.53 9.98 -22.24
CA GLY A 1108 78.29 10.13 -21.47
C GLY A 1108 77.11 9.23 -21.91
N PRO A 1109 75.88 9.49 -21.41
CA PRO A 1109 74.69 8.67 -21.64
C PRO A 1109 74.18 8.81 -23.08
N ALA A 1110 73.29 7.90 -23.50
CA ALA A 1110 72.80 7.83 -24.88
C ALA A 1110 73.94 7.82 -25.93
N SER A 1111 75.07 7.18 -25.58
CA SER A 1111 76.30 7.12 -26.39
C SER A 1111 76.96 8.48 -26.69
N PHE A 1112 76.73 9.50 -25.85
CA PHE A 1112 77.37 10.80 -25.99
C PHE A 1112 78.90 10.71 -25.94
N THR A 1113 79.58 11.41 -26.86
CA THR A 1113 81.05 11.63 -26.84
C THR A 1113 81.37 13.02 -27.38
N SER A 1114 82.49 13.61 -26.96
CA SER A 1114 82.93 14.94 -27.42
C SER A 1114 84.45 15.11 -27.25
N SER A 1115 85.10 15.87 -28.13
CA SER A 1115 86.46 16.43 -27.89
C SER A 1115 86.44 17.90 -27.49
N SER A 1116 85.27 18.57 -27.52
CA SER A 1116 85.11 19.91 -26.99
C SER A 1116 85.17 19.90 -25.46
N GLN A 1117 85.92 20.84 -24.90
CA GLN A 1117 86.17 21.00 -23.46
C GLN A 1117 84.87 21.15 -22.64
N ASN A 1118 83.87 21.89 -23.16
CA ASN A 1118 82.64 22.25 -22.44
C ASN A 1118 81.36 21.92 -23.26
N PRO A 1119 80.83 20.67 -23.22
CA PRO A 1119 79.67 20.26 -24.02
C PRO A 1119 78.30 20.61 -23.40
N GLY A 1120 77.36 21.08 -24.22
CA GLY A 1120 75.96 21.36 -23.83
C GLY A 1120 75.06 20.13 -23.86
N ILE A 1121 74.24 19.91 -22.81
CA ILE A 1121 73.32 18.77 -22.69
C ILE A 1121 71.93 19.18 -22.16
N SER A 1122 70.91 18.37 -22.46
CA SER A 1122 69.51 18.59 -22.05
C SER A 1122 68.83 17.36 -21.44
N VAL A 1123 69.57 16.27 -21.23
CA VAL A 1123 69.09 14.99 -20.69
C VAL A 1123 69.81 14.67 -19.37
N PRO A 1124 69.09 14.40 -18.26
CA PRO A 1124 69.73 14.06 -16.99
C PRO A 1124 70.49 12.72 -17.05
N GLY A 1125 71.73 12.70 -16.55
CA GLY A 1125 72.61 11.51 -16.54
C GLY A 1125 74.09 11.85 -16.29
N ASN A 1126 74.99 10.85 -16.43
CA ASN A 1126 76.40 10.93 -15.98
C ASN A 1126 77.42 11.00 -17.14
N TYR A 1127 78.44 11.86 -17.04
CA TYR A 1127 79.42 12.17 -18.10
C TYR A 1127 80.88 12.26 -17.57
N THR A 1128 81.90 11.86 -18.36
CA THR A 1128 83.31 11.67 -17.93
C THR A 1128 84.32 12.33 -18.88
N VAL A 1129 85.45 12.87 -18.37
CA VAL A 1129 86.50 13.63 -19.12
C VAL A 1129 87.96 13.30 -18.71
N ILE A 1130 88.93 13.50 -19.62
CA ILE A 1130 90.40 13.39 -19.40
C ILE A 1130 91.20 14.56 -20.05
N ALA A 1131 92.41 14.87 -19.56
CA ALA A 1131 93.36 15.83 -20.19
C ALA A 1131 94.87 15.60 -19.89
N TYR A 1132 95.75 16.14 -20.76
CA TYR A 1132 97.24 16.12 -20.66
C TYR A 1132 97.89 17.18 -21.60
N THR A 1133 99.21 17.44 -21.46
CA THR A 1133 100.01 18.38 -22.30
C THR A 1133 100.99 17.65 -23.23
N LEU A 1134 101.58 18.34 -24.23
CA LEU A 1134 102.62 17.76 -25.09
C LEU A 1134 104.07 17.96 -24.59
N ASP A 1135 104.32 19.01 -23.79
CA ASP A 1135 105.70 19.38 -23.40
C ASP A 1135 106.20 18.65 -22.14
N CYS A 1136 105.29 18.05 -21.36
CA CYS A 1136 105.59 17.10 -20.27
C CYS A 1136 104.52 15.98 -20.28
N PRO A 1137 104.55 15.07 -21.27
CA PRO A 1137 103.40 14.24 -21.63
C PRO A 1137 103.05 13.12 -20.65
N ASP A 1138 103.96 12.78 -19.72
CA ASP A 1138 103.73 11.74 -18.70
C ASP A 1138 102.80 12.20 -17.55
N VAL A 1139 102.31 13.45 -17.57
CA VAL A 1139 101.42 14.01 -16.54
C VAL A 1139 99.99 14.18 -17.07
N ILE A 1140 99.06 13.38 -16.54
CA ILE A 1140 97.69 13.16 -17.07
C ILE A 1140 96.67 13.23 -15.93
N ALA A 1141 95.44 13.72 -16.17
CA ALA A 1141 94.36 13.77 -15.18
C ALA A 1141 92.94 13.51 -15.75
N SER A 1142 91.95 13.12 -14.91
CA SER A 1142 90.58 12.72 -15.32
C SER A 1142 89.49 12.90 -14.24
N THR A 1143 88.18 12.98 -14.62
CA THR A 1143 87.02 13.13 -13.68
C THR A 1143 85.61 12.91 -14.32
N THR A 1144 84.50 12.90 -13.54
CA THR A 1144 83.10 12.54 -13.92
C THR A 1144 82.01 13.39 -13.20
N VAL A 1145 80.85 13.66 -13.85
CA VAL A 1145 79.76 14.59 -13.41
C VAL A 1145 78.31 14.12 -13.73
N VAL A 1146 77.25 14.78 -13.21
CA VAL A 1146 75.80 14.35 -13.25
C VAL A 1146 74.78 15.51 -13.46
N VAL A 1147 73.52 15.25 -13.92
CA VAL A 1147 72.44 16.26 -14.16
C VAL A 1147 70.99 15.86 -13.72
N THR A 1148 70.10 16.80 -13.29
CA THR A 1148 68.71 16.59 -12.70
C THR A 1148 67.64 17.73 -12.98
N ALA A 1149 66.40 17.75 -12.40
CA ALA A 1149 65.29 18.74 -12.66
C ALA A 1149 64.25 19.05 -11.48
N ASP A 1150 63.47 20.18 -11.45
CA ASP A 1150 62.54 20.65 -10.33
C ASP A 1150 61.52 21.82 -10.64
N THR A 1151 60.41 22.09 -9.88
CA THR A 1151 59.26 22.99 -10.30
C THR A 1151 58.35 23.86 -9.33
N ALA A 1152 57.78 23.41 -8.19
CA ALA A 1152 56.48 23.92 -7.59
C ALA A 1152 56.39 25.31 -6.87
N LYS A 1153 55.17 25.84 -6.53
CA LYS A 1153 54.88 27.18 -5.93
C LYS A 1153 54.52 27.20 -4.40
N PRO A 1154 54.67 28.34 -3.66
CA PRO A 1154 54.29 28.53 -2.23
C PRO A 1154 52.97 29.32 -1.99
N VAL A 1155 52.64 29.63 -0.71
CA VAL A 1155 51.35 30.19 -0.20
C VAL A 1155 51.58 31.18 0.99
N LEU A 1156 50.58 31.98 1.44
CA LEU A 1156 50.75 33.04 2.47
C LEU A 1156 49.52 33.47 3.30
N GLU A 1157 49.75 33.81 4.58
CA GLU A 1157 48.83 34.39 5.59
C GLU A 1157 49.46 35.60 6.35
N ALA A 1158 48.66 36.53 6.90
CA ALA A 1158 49.14 37.64 7.76
C ALA A 1158 48.05 38.24 8.69
N TYR A 1159 48.45 38.92 9.78
CA TYR A 1159 47.60 39.62 10.77
C TYR A 1159 48.16 40.98 11.24
N GLY A 1160 47.26 41.88 11.67
CA GLY A 1160 47.52 43.24 12.15
C GLY A 1160 47.61 43.43 13.68
N ALA A 1161 47.85 44.65 14.17
CA ALA A 1161 48.00 44.96 15.60
C ALA A 1161 47.67 46.43 15.98
N ALA A 1162 47.66 46.76 17.28
CA ALA A 1162 47.34 48.11 17.80
C ALA A 1162 48.42 48.62 18.78
N ILE A 1163 48.75 49.91 18.68
CA ILE A 1163 49.81 50.55 19.49
C ILE A 1163 49.24 50.95 20.87
N PRO A 1164 49.83 50.53 22.01
CA PRO A 1164 49.20 50.65 23.32
C PRO A 1164 49.47 51.96 24.08
N CYS A 1165 50.39 52.81 23.60
CA CYS A 1165 50.64 54.13 24.18
C CYS A 1165 51.29 55.09 23.18
N LYS A 1166 51.16 56.40 23.41
CA LYS A 1166 51.81 57.44 22.61
C LYS A 1166 53.34 57.41 22.79
N GLY A 1167 54.03 56.71 21.89
CA GLY A 1167 55.47 56.43 21.97
C GLY A 1167 55.82 54.95 22.17
N CYS A 1168 54.83 54.07 22.26
CA CYS A 1168 54.99 52.62 22.20
C CYS A 1168 55.07 52.12 20.73
N SER A 1169 55.47 50.87 20.56
CA SER A 1169 55.35 50.08 19.32
C SER A 1169 54.21 49.04 19.41
N ALA A 1170 53.84 48.47 18.28
CA ALA A 1170 53.04 47.25 18.13
C ALA A 1170 53.77 46.28 17.20
N THR A 1171 53.40 45.00 17.18
CA THR A 1171 54.07 43.96 16.36
C THR A 1171 53.08 43.35 15.36
N LEU A 1172 53.42 43.37 14.08
CA LEU A 1172 52.64 42.70 13.02
C LEU A 1172 52.88 41.18 13.02
N TYR A 1173 52.20 40.43 12.14
CA TYR A 1173 52.49 39.02 11.88
C TYR A 1173 52.29 38.65 10.40
N ALA A 1174 53.24 38.00 9.75
CA ALA A 1174 53.06 37.37 8.44
C ALA A 1174 53.75 36.02 8.36
N ASN A 1175 53.01 35.04 7.86
CA ASN A 1175 53.46 33.68 7.69
C ASN A 1175 53.18 33.34 6.24
N ALA A 1176 54.11 33.67 5.32
CA ALA A 1176 54.15 32.97 4.04
C ALA A 1176 54.88 31.69 4.25
N PRO A 1177 54.31 30.56 3.84
CA PRO A 1177 55.17 29.42 3.81
C PRO A 1177 56.32 29.58 2.77
N GLY A 1178 57.40 28.79 2.79
CA GLY A 1178 58.21 28.35 1.62
C GLY A 1178 59.01 29.38 0.80
N ALA A 1179 58.87 30.68 1.06
CA ALA A 1179 59.11 31.77 0.12
C ALA A 1179 59.92 32.97 0.71
N THR A 1180 60.50 33.90 -0.03
CA THR A 1180 61.09 35.11 0.58
C THR A 1180 59.99 36.09 0.99
N LEU A 1181 59.80 36.36 2.29
CA LEU A 1181 58.93 37.45 2.77
C LEU A 1181 59.52 38.81 2.39
N LEU A 1182 58.65 39.76 2.05
CA LEU A 1182 58.98 41.18 1.98
C LEU A 1182 57.72 42.02 2.25
N TRP A 1183 57.60 42.54 3.47
CA TRP A 1183 56.67 43.60 3.85
C TRP A 1183 57.05 44.96 3.26
N SER A 1184 56.04 45.79 3.09
CA SER A 1184 56.09 47.20 2.72
C SER A 1184 54.93 47.96 3.37
N GLY A 1185 55.10 49.22 3.80
CA GLY A 1185 54.05 49.98 4.48
C GLY A 1185 54.40 51.45 4.79
N PRO A 1186 53.61 52.13 5.65
CA PRO A 1186 53.73 53.53 6.04
C PRO A 1186 55.16 54.05 6.25
N ASN A 1187 55.37 55.31 5.86
CA ASN A 1187 56.65 56.03 5.97
C ASN A 1187 57.85 55.33 5.31
N GLY A 1188 57.62 54.47 4.32
CA GLY A 1188 58.67 53.75 3.61
C GLY A 1188 59.22 52.55 4.38
N PHE A 1189 58.48 52.08 5.40
CA PHE A 1189 58.79 50.84 6.09
C PHE A 1189 58.84 49.67 5.10
N THR A 1190 59.90 48.88 5.19
CA THR A 1190 59.98 47.53 4.63
C THR A 1190 60.56 46.61 5.69
N SER A 1191 60.17 45.33 5.65
CA SER A 1191 60.71 44.31 6.56
C SER A 1191 60.68 42.95 5.88
N THR A 1192 61.68 42.12 6.12
CA THR A 1192 61.65 40.69 5.76
C THR A 1192 61.18 39.81 6.91
N GLU A 1193 60.95 40.39 8.10
CA GLU A 1193 60.59 39.67 9.31
C GLU A 1193 59.07 39.43 9.41
N ALA A 1194 58.65 38.24 9.84
CA ALA A 1194 57.27 37.84 10.07
C ALA A 1194 56.61 38.70 11.16
N GLU A 1195 57.31 38.94 12.27
CA GLU A 1195 56.82 39.70 13.42
C GLU A 1195 57.58 41.03 13.59
N PRO A 1196 57.42 42.01 12.68
CA PRO A 1196 58.16 43.25 12.77
C PRO A 1196 57.43 44.28 13.63
N GLU A 1197 58.18 45.02 14.45
CA GLU A 1197 57.63 46.13 15.22
C GLU A 1197 57.42 47.39 14.37
N VAL A 1198 56.29 48.03 14.62
CA VAL A 1198 55.77 49.22 13.94
C VAL A 1198 55.33 50.25 14.98
N THR A 1199 55.73 51.51 14.77
CA THR A 1199 55.40 52.66 15.63
C THR A 1199 54.43 53.64 14.96
N VAL A 1200 53.83 53.22 13.84
CA VAL A 1200 52.99 54.03 12.95
C VAL A 1200 51.76 53.20 12.57
N ALA A 1201 50.59 53.84 12.55
CA ALA A 1201 49.33 53.22 12.11
C ALA A 1201 49.17 53.26 10.58
N GLY A 1202 48.49 52.28 10.00
CA GLY A 1202 48.25 52.14 8.55
C GLY A 1202 48.48 50.72 8.00
N ASP A 1203 48.46 50.57 6.68
CA ASP A 1203 48.44 49.27 5.98
C ASP A 1203 49.82 48.75 5.56
N TYR A 1204 50.05 47.44 5.73
CA TYR A 1204 51.31 46.75 5.47
C TYR A 1204 51.11 45.52 4.57
N THR A 1205 51.82 45.48 3.43
CA THR A 1205 51.70 44.45 2.36
C THR A 1205 52.95 43.59 2.26
N VAL A 1206 52.79 42.26 2.31
CA VAL A 1206 53.86 41.25 2.28
C VAL A 1206 53.83 40.40 1.00
N VAL A 1207 54.99 40.25 0.35
CA VAL A 1207 55.21 39.38 -0.83
C VAL A 1207 56.01 38.14 -0.44
N ALA A 1208 55.77 37.02 -1.12
CA ALA A 1208 56.34 35.69 -0.84
C ALA A 1208 56.95 35.03 -2.10
N THR A 1209 58.28 34.77 -2.11
CA THR A 1209 59.02 34.14 -3.26
C THR A 1209 59.64 32.75 -3.01
N GLY A 1210 59.02 31.68 -3.51
CA GLY A 1210 59.43 30.27 -3.37
C GLY A 1210 60.79 29.91 -3.99
N ALA A 1211 61.49 28.96 -3.36
CA ALA A 1211 62.92 28.69 -3.57
C ALA A 1211 63.35 28.23 -4.98
N ASN A 1212 62.42 27.85 -5.86
CA ASN A 1212 62.68 27.48 -7.26
C ASN A 1212 62.21 28.54 -8.29
N GLY A 1213 61.74 29.71 -7.82
CA GLY A 1213 61.42 30.87 -8.66
C GLY A 1213 59.96 31.39 -8.62
N CYS A 1214 59.06 30.79 -7.83
CA CYS A 1214 57.61 31.01 -7.92
C CYS A 1214 57.00 31.86 -6.78
N LYS A 1215 56.03 32.78 -7.03
CA LYS A 1215 55.61 33.84 -6.06
C LYS A 1215 54.08 33.97 -5.76
N ILE A 1216 53.74 34.66 -4.65
CA ILE A 1216 52.38 35.07 -4.14
C ILE A 1216 52.48 36.29 -3.15
N ASP A 1217 51.38 36.97 -2.72
CA ASP A 1217 51.38 38.20 -1.85
C ASP A 1217 50.05 38.50 -1.07
N LEU A 1218 50.06 39.33 0.01
CA LEU A 1218 48.93 39.62 0.96
C LEU A 1218 49.09 40.95 1.80
N THR A 1219 48.07 41.48 2.52
CA THR A 1219 48.10 42.81 3.25
C THR A 1219 47.31 42.86 4.57
N VAL A 1220 47.69 43.73 5.55
CA VAL A 1220 47.07 43.90 6.90
C VAL A 1220 47.13 45.36 7.44
N GLU A 1221 46.39 45.73 8.50
CA GLU A 1221 46.30 47.11 9.08
C GLU A 1221 46.90 47.23 10.52
N VAL A 1222 47.31 48.45 10.93
CA VAL A 1222 47.80 48.81 12.29
C VAL A 1222 47.05 50.01 12.88
N SER A 1223 46.62 49.93 14.15
CA SER A 1223 45.84 50.99 14.84
C SER A 1223 46.66 51.90 15.79
N PRO A 1224 46.30 53.20 15.94
CA PRO A 1224 47.03 54.18 16.76
C PRO A 1224 46.69 54.15 18.27
N PRO A 1225 47.50 54.77 19.15
CA PRO A 1225 47.28 54.79 20.60
C PRO A 1225 46.37 55.91 21.11
N ASP A 1226 45.50 55.57 22.07
CA ASP A 1226 44.78 56.53 22.94
C ASP A 1226 45.76 57.30 23.86
N GLY A 1227 45.42 58.50 24.34
CA GLY A 1227 46.39 59.30 25.12
C GLY A 1227 45.90 60.47 26.00
N ASP A 1228 46.07 60.28 27.32
CA ASP A 1228 46.41 61.20 28.44
C ASP A 1228 46.67 60.26 29.67
N ASP A 1229 47.64 60.35 30.59
CA ASP A 1229 48.60 61.36 31.11
C ASP A 1229 47.99 62.49 32.00
N PRO A 1230 48.62 62.94 33.12
CA PRO A 1230 49.86 62.50 33.78
C PRO A 1230 49.66 61.49 34.94
N CYS A 1231 50.64 60.71 35.41
CA CYS A 1231 52.11 60.81 35.41
C CYS A 1231 52.76 61.63 36.57
N THR A 1232 52.19 61.60 37.79
CA THR A 1232 52.87 62.07 39.02
C THR A 1232 52.74 61.20 40.29
N GLY A 1233 52.06 60.05 40.23
CA GLY A 1233 52.13 58.98 41.26
C GLY A 1233 53.32 58.04 41.02
N ARG A 1234 54.55 58.57 41.17
CA ARG A 1234 55.84 58.00 40.72
C ARG A 1234 56.52 57.17 41.83
N GLU A 1235 57.44 56.21 41.63
CA GLU A 1235 58.12 55.56 40.48
C GLU A 1235 59.04 54.42 41.06
N PRO A 1236 59.89 53.67 40.31
CA PRO A 1236 59.90 53.27 38.90
C PRO A 1236 60.26 51.76 38.66
N LYS A 1237 60.41 51.38 37.38
CA LYS A 1237 61.15 50.23 36.79
C LYS A 1237 60.51 48.83 36.71
N CYS A 1238 60.16 48.47 35.47
CA CYS A 1238 60.61 47.29 34.71
C CYS A 1238 60.53 45.87 35.34
N LEU A 1239 59.77 44.97 34.72
CA LEU A 1239 60.27 43.93 33.78
C LEU A 1239 59.06 43.20 33.09
N PRO A 1240 59.25 42.40 32.02
CA PRO A 1240 58.17 41.93 31.13
C PRO A 1240 57.76 40.46 31.40
N ILE A 1241 57.34 39.73 30.35
CA ILE A 1241 56.98 38.27 30.26
C ILE A 1241 55.51 37.95 30.63
N LEU A 1242 54.77 37.07 29.94
CA LEU A 1242 54.81 36.63 28.52
C LEU A 1242 53.51 35.85 28.19
N VAL A 1243 52.99 36.02 26.97
CA VAL A 1243 52.11 35.15 26.17
C VAL A 1243 51.65 33.79 26.76
N ARG A 1244 50.33 33.66 27.01
CA ARG A 1244 49.43 32.57 26.57
C ARG A 1244 48.04 33.21 26.35
N ARG A 1245 47.43 33.33 25.17
CA ARG A 1245 47.42 32.54 23.92
C ARG A 1245 46.76 31.15 24.08
N ILE A 1246 45.78 30.89 23.20
CA ILE A 1246 45.15 29.58 22.92
C ILE A 1246 44.17 29.12 24.02
N LYS A 1247 42.95 28.67 23.73
CA LYS A 1247 42.28 28.46 22.43
C LYS A 1247 41.35 29.61 22.08
#